data_AF-A0ABD2PWU7-F1
#
_entry.id   AF-A0ABD2PWU7-F1
#
_cell.length_a   1.000
_cell.length_b   1.000
_cell.length_c   1.000
_cell.angle_alpha   90.00
_cell.angle_beta   90.00
_cell.angle_gamma   90.00
#
_symmetry.space_group_name_H-M   'P 1'
#
loop_
_entity.id
_entity.type
_entity.pdbx_description
1 polymer ?
#
loop_
_entity_poly.entity_id
_entity_poly.type
_entity_poly.pdbx_seq_one_letter_code
_entity_poly.pdbx_strand_id
1 'polypeptide(L)'
;MMQILSTMSKTEEIKIDESYGFMDIPKTPAKLTQLPSGSVTGQWALDLRFAPICFANDLEKDAAFSSWPRTVRALFTPSYFGGPMKQIARNYFNLVLMVDPLEPVAQSWIRLAEAFLINKLPIRIGFLMTPHEKAPETSKMLARIFSFVSAIDSDKAQQMLKKNNQRGLPITESKHNPTVLALSLLTDVFGIISREEKANSSYKVTEEEISGFFKSQFAKEFDKDILESVIKGDKEIPSLIRQQEFFFSSGISDLATEALIGESDNKFYEPMLLANGHLINVRQVSKFGGFEDTILAMVMDYTNMIQISHLQSRFSDSDSIEDLQKKNKFLISRISARVLATREKPIYLSLASREWTPVTNNIHYMMRGDEMNKIRPVTVWMVLGSFDPTAESSLSLAEKKRNIELAKSAIDYLTHNADHAVRVGFLLNPSSRAKSEPASWSEAGFLDRVLVSIGRPGVTGSEPLSRTPFTIMAAKNFLKKVAKLASSLAEGDTDRKSLADFAVSVSILSSRANFPKSQGLELAPYQEVLASSQLSEFLAKQAQFSKVQLKLLPGQSAVVVNGKVYSLSKPLESFQRQDFKLAESMTLEHSMSSGVANSLAKMTFQVSGQDANIEAKNEVHWQLMSILQAHQAHAPSLSEDSSVRYHIS
;
A
#
# COMPACT_ATOMS: atom_id res chain seq x y z
N MET A 1 31.14 0.97 23.11
CA MET A 1 30.52 0.71 21.78
C MET A 1 30.75 -0.73 21.32
N MET A 2 31.99 -1.15 20.99
CA MET A 2 32.33 -2.54 20.63
C MET A 2 32.04 -3.57 21.74
N GLN A 3 32.17 -3.19 23.00
CA GLN A 3 31.90 -4.05 24.16
C GLN A 3 30.40 -4.33 24.35
N ILE A 4 29.54 -3.33 24.09
CA ILE A 4 28.07 -3.39 24.18
C ILE A 4 27.52 -4.34 23.10
N LEU A 5 27.96 -4.16 21.84
CA LEU A 5 27.57 -5.04 20.74
C LEU A 5 28.09 -6.48 20.92
N SER A 6 29.28 -6.66 21.52
CA SER A 6 29.85 -7.99 21.77
C SER A 6 29.24 -8.73 22.96
N THR A 7 28.63 -8.04 23.91
CA THR A 7 27.89 -8.66 25.03
C THR A 7 26.48 -9.02 24.58
N MET A 8 25.81 -8.15 23.81
CA MET A 8 24.49 -8.42 23.23
C MET A 8 24.49 -9.60 22.23
N SER A 9 25.61 -9.89 21.57
CA SER A 9 25.72 -11.03 20.63
C SER A 9 26.09 -12.36 21.31
N LYS A 10 26.53 -12.37 22.58
CA LYS A 10 27.07 -13.55 23.27
C LYS A 10 26.08 -14.22 24.21
N THR A 11 25.03 -13.52 24.62
CA THR A 11 24.00 -14.04 25.53
C THR A 11 22.77 -14.43 24.73
N GLU A 12 22.61 -15.71 24.41
CA GLU A 12 21.37 -16.26 23.82
C GLU A 12 20.14 -16.11 24.75
N GLU A 13 20.35 -15.75 26.02
CA GLU A 13 19.32 -15.22 26.91
C GLU A 13 19.56 -13.73 27.17
N ILE A 14 18.62 -12.87 26.75
CA ILE A 14 18.57 -11.49 27.22
C ILE A 14 18.03 -11.51 28.67
N LYS A 15 18.87 -11.87 29.64
CA LYS A 15 18.68 -11.34 30.99
C LYS A 15 19.13 -9.88 30.92
N ILE A 16 18.14 -8.98 30.95
CA ILE A 16 18.34 -7.55 31.17
C ILE A 16 18.84 -7.41 32.61
N ASP A 17 20.09 -7.79 32.85
CA ASP A 17 20.72 -7.71 34.16
C ASP A 17 20.96 -6.24 34.51
N GLU A 18 20.79 -5.95 35.80
CA GLU A 18 20.73 -4.64 36.46
C GLU A 18 21.97 -3.75 36.26
N SER A 19 23.01 -4.22 35.54
CA SER A 19 24.25 -3.49 35.26
C SER A 19 24.13 -2.42 34.17
N TYR A 20 23.02 -2.34 33.43
CA TYR A 20 22.80 -1.31 32.40
C TYR A 20 21.75 -0.26 32.83
N GLY A 21 21.90 0.29 34.04
CA GLY A 21 21.06 1.37 34.59
C GLY A 21 21.16 2.74 33.89
N PHE A 22 21.63 2.80 32.63
CA PHE A 22 21.76 4.05 31.87
C PHE A 22 20.90 4.10 30.60
N MET A 23 20.31 2.97 30.19
CA MET A 23 19.27 2.94 29.16
C MET A 23 17.96 2.62 29.86
N ASP A 24 17.16 3.64 30.16
CA ASP A 24 15.74 3.50 30.52
C ASP A 24 14.96 2.98 29.30
N ILE A 25 15.21 1.73 28.93
CA ILE A 25 14.34 0.96 28.05
C ILE A 25 13.28 0.38 28.98
N PRO A 26 11.98 0.72 28.81
CA PRO A 26 10.93 0.25 29.70
C PRO A 26 10.95 -1.27 29.81
N LYS A 27 11.15 -1.80 31.03
CA LYS A 27 11.35 -3.23 31.37
C LYS A 27 10.14 -4.14 31.08
N THR A 28 9.09 -3.62 30.45
CA THR A 28 7.87 -4.38 30.11
C THR A 28 7.77 -4.61 28.60
N PRO A 29 8.45 -5.63 28.04
CA PRO A 29 8.27 -5.99 26.63
C PRO A 29 6.86 -6.52 26.33
N ALA A 30 6.11 -6.96 27.33
CA ALA A 30 4.81 -7.62 27.16
C ALA A 30 3.60 -6.67 27.09
N LYS A 31 3.73 -5.39 27.49
CA LYS A 31 2.62 -4.42 27.53
C LYS A 31 2.66 -3.35 26.44
N LEU A 32 3.71 -3.35 25.60
CA LEU A 32 3.94 -2.34 24.56
C LEU A 32 3.64 -2.84 23.13
N THR A 33 3.23 -4.09 22.98
CA THR A 33 2.86 -4.71 21.69
C THR A 33 1.36 -4.78 21.45
N GLN A 34 0.55 -4.48 22.45
CA GLN A 34 -0.86 -4.22 22.23
C GLN A 34 -0.99 -2.74 21.88
N LEU A 35 -0.96 -2.44 20.57
CA LEU A 35 -1.81 -1.37 20.05
C LEU A 35 -3.16 -1.48 20.78
N PRO A 36 -3.80 -0.37 21.19
CA PRO A 36 -5.10 -0.46 21.84
C PRO A 36 -6.09 -1.09 20.85
N SER A 37 -6.18 -2.42 20.85
CA SER A 37 -7.10 -3.23 20.06
C SER A 37 -8.49 -3.04 20.66
N GLY A 38 -9.05 -1.84 20.45
CA GLY A 38 -10.42 -1.50 20.78
C GLY A 38 -11.42 -1.93 19.69
N SER A 39 -10.96 -2.68 18.68
CA SER A 39 -11.80 -3.29 17.65
C SER A 39 -11.45 -4.77 17.52
N VAL A 40 -12.48 -5.61 17.39
CA VAL A 40 -12.40 -7.05 17.13
C VAL A 40 -11.59 -7.37 15.87
N THR A 41 -11.46 -6.41 14.94
CA THR A 41 -10.68 -6.62 13.71
C THR A 41 -9.19 -6.44 13.91
N GLY A 42 -8.74 -5.60 14.86
CA GLY A 42 -7.32 -5.25 15.05
C GLY A 42 -6.60 -4.79 13.77
N GLN A 43 -7.35 -4.38 12.75
CA GLN A 43 -6.89 -4.17 11.39
C GLN A 43 -6.84 -2.67 11.05
N TRP A 44 -6.06 -2.34 10.03
CA TRP A 44 -5.95 -0.98 9.52
C TRP A 44 -7.13 -0.64 8.63
N ALA A 45 -7.61 0.60 8.70
CA ALA A 45 -8.74 1.11 7.93
C ALA A 45 -8.25 1.96 6.76
N LEU A 46 -8.69 1.66 5.54
CA LEU A 46 -8.44 2.49 4.37
C LEU A 46 -9.22 3.82 4.44
N ASP A 47 -8.58 4.92 4.09
CA ASP A 47 -9.23 6.21 3.94
C ASP A 47 -10.13 6.25 2.71
N LEU A 48 -11.45 6.30 2.94
CA LEU A 48 -12.47 6.28 1.90
C LEU A 48 -12.99 7.68 1.54
N ARG A 49 -12.50 8.77 2.16
CA ARG A 49 -13.06 10.13 1.96
C ARG A 49 -13.00 10.60 0.50
N PHE A 50 -11.92 10.25 -0.20
CA PHE A 50 -11.70 10.62 -1.60
C PHE A 50 -11.95 9.45 -2.57
N ALA A 51 -12.49 8.34 -2.08
CA ALA A 51 -12.78 7.19 -2.92
C ALA A 51 -13.99 7.49 -3.82
N PRO A 52 -13.93 7.15 -5.13
CA PRO A 52 -15.02 7.38 -6.09
C PRO A 52 -16.14 6.33 -5.95
N ILE A 53 -16.73 6.27 -4.75
CA ILE A 53 -17.76 5.28 -4.39
C ILE A 53 -19.13 5.75 -4.89
N CYS A 54 -19.86 4.85 -5.56
CA CYS A 54 -21.27 5.07 -5.88
C CYS A 54 -22.11 4.69 -4.65
N PHE A 55 -22.43 5.65 -3.79
CA PHE A 55 -23.31 5.43 -2.64
C PHE A 55 -24.76 5.32 -3.06
N ALA A 56 -25.47 4.29 -2.57
CA ALA A 56 -26.89 4.07 -2.83
C ALA A 56 -27.81 4.86 -1.89
N ASN A 57 -27.36 5.10 -0.66
CA ASN A 57 -28.08 5.90 0.34
C ASN A 57 -27.15 6.84 1.12
N ASP A 58 -27.74 7.84 1.77
CA ASP A 58 -27.07 8.76 2.69
C ASP A 58 -27.97 9.01 3.91
N LEU A 59 -27.59 8.43 5.06
CA LEU A 59 -28.41 8.46 6.29
C LEU A 59 -28.58 9.87 6.88
N GLU A 60 -27.72 10.82 6.51
CA GLU A 60 -27.76 12.19 7.02
C GLU A 60 -28.63 13.12 6.16
N LYS A 61 -28.71 12.84 4.85
CA LYS A 61 -29.35 13.71 3.85
C LYS A 61 -30.69 13.17 3.36
N ASP A 62 -30.86 11.86 3.26
CA ASP A 62 -32.07 11.29 2.68
C ASP A 62 -33.29 11.53 3.60
N ALA A 63 -34.39 11.97 2.98
CA ALA A 63 -35.64 12.25 3.70
C ALA A 63 -36.18 11.02 4.45
N ALA A 64 -35.89 9.81 3.95
CA ALA A 64 -36.31 8.55 4.54
C ALA A 64 -35.81 8.32 5.98
N PHE A 65 -34.70 8.97 6.39
CA PHE A 65 -34.11 8.86 7.72
C PHE A 65 -34.28 10.13 8.56
N SER A 66 -35.04 11.12 8.07
CA SER A 66 -35.25 12.40 8.76
C SER A 66 -35.88 12.26 10.15
N SER A 67 -36.68 11.22 10.38
CA SER A 67 -37.31 10.92 11.67
C SER A 67 -36.36 10.35 12.72
N TRP A 68 -35.17 9.89 12.31
CA TRP A 68 -34.22 9.24 13.21
C TRP A 68 -33.35 10.26 13.96
N PRO A 69 -32.92 9.94 15.19
CA PRO A 69 -32.06 10.83 15.95
C PRO A 69 -30.67 10.96 15.29
N ARG A 70 -30.06 12.15 15.42
CA ARG A 70 -28.73 12.47 14.86
C ARG A 70 -27.62 12.57 15.92
N THR A 71 -27.94 12.29 17.18
CA THR A 71 -27.02 12.39 18.33
C THR A 71 -26.43 11.03 18.66
N VAL A 72 -25.14 10.98 19.02
CA VAL A 72 -24.44 9.76 19.45
C VAL A 72 -25.12 9.11 20.66
N ARG A 73 -25.77 9.91 21.53
CA ARG A 73 -26.58 9.42 22.66
C ARG A 73 -27.63 8.40 22.27
N ALA A 74 -28.14 8.43 21.04
CA ALA A 74 -29.10 7.45 20.55
C ALA A 74 -28.55 6.01 20.58
N LEU A 75 -27.24 5.83 20.42
CA LEU A 75 -26.59 4.52 20.49
C LEU A 75 -26.66 3.90 21.89
N PHE A 76 -26.83 4.71 22.95
CA PHE A 76 -26.92 4.23 24.34
C PHE A 76 -28.34 3.85 24.75
N THR A 77 -29.34 4.14 23.92
CA THR A 77 -30.73 3.87 24.28
C THR A 77 -30.98 2.36 24.31
N PRO A 78 -31.62 1.81 25.36
CA PRO A 78 -32.01 0.40 25.38
C PRO A 78 -33.00 0.08 24.25
N SER A 79 -32.79 -1.01 23.52
CA SER A 79 -33.72 -1.47 22.48
C SER A 79 -34.74 -2.35 23.17
N TYR A 80 -35.93 -1.84 23.42
CA TYR A 80 -36.99 -2.68 23.98
C TYR A 80 -37.74 -3.47 22.90
N PHE A 81 -37.72 -3.03 21.63
CA PHE A 81 -38.49 -3.64 20.54
C PHE A 81 -37.79 -3.67 19.16
N GLY A 82 -36.49 -3.39 19.10
CA GLY A 82 -35.71 -3.42 17.85
C GLY A 82 -34.48 -4.29 18.05
N GLY A 83 -34.11 -5.06 17.03
CA GLY A 83 -32.94 -5.94 17.07
C GLY A 83 -31.61 -5.25 17.42
N PRO A 84 -30.47 -5.90 17.20
CA PRO A 84 -29.18 -5.42 17.71
C PRO A 84 -28.74 -4.06 17.14
N MET A 85 -29.30 -3.62 16.01
CA MET A 85 -28.93 -2.36 15.37
C MET A 85 -29.80 -1.19 15.83
N LYS A 86 -29.16 -0.08 16.22
CA LYS A 86 -29.83 1.16 16.63
C LYS A 86 -30.16 2.04 15.44
N GLN A 87 -31.36 2.62 15.44
CA GLN A 87 -31.75 3.62 14.45
C GLN A 87 -31.03 4.94 14.72
N ILE A 88 -30.23 5.39 13.75
CA ILE A 88 -29.47 6.64 13.84
C ILE A 88 -29.28 7.24 12.43
N ALA A 89 -29.63 8.52 12.26
CA ALA A 89 -29.45 9.25 11.00
C ALA A 89 -28.04 9.83 10.89
N ARG A 90 -27.03 8.97 11.04
CA ARG A 90 -25.60 9.31 10.92
C ARG A 90 -24.87 8.23 10.14
N ASN A 91 -23.94 8.67 9.27
CA ASN A 91 -23.13 7.78 8.43
C ASN A 91 -21.97 7.14 9.25
N TYR A 92 -22.29 6.46 10.35
CA TYR A 92 -21.31 5.77 11.20
C TYR A 92 -20.93 4.38 10.72
N PHE A 93 -21.81 3.75 9.93
CA PHE A 93 -21.60 2.40 9.40
C PHE A 93 -21.62 2.48 7.87
N ASN A 94 -20.43 2.62 7.27
CA ASN A 94 -20.22 2.65 5.84
C ASN A 94 -19.82 1.23 5.36
N LEU A 95 -20.62 0.67 4.46
CA LEU A 95 -20.43 -0.62 3.84
C LEU A 95 -20.17 -0.41 2.35
N VAL A 96 -18.95 -0.65 1.90
CA VAL A 96 -18.58 -0.52 0.50
C VAL A 96 -18.29 -1.89 -0.09
N LEU A 97 -19.08 -2.27 -1.09
CA LEU A 97 -18.94 -3.53 -1.80
C LEU A 97 -18.03 -3.33 -2.99
N MET A 98 -16.94 -4.09 -3.00
CA MET A 98 -16.00 -4.14 -4.09
C MET A 98 -16.21 -5.44 -4.84
N VAL A 99 -16.82 -5.34 -6.02
CA VAL A 99 -17.39 -6.50 -6.69
C VAL A 99 -17.26 -6.42 -8.19
N ASP A 100 -17.08 -7.58 -8.81
CA ASP A 100 -17.38 -7.80 -10.21
C ASP A 100 -18.85 -8.23 -10.33
N PRO A 101 -19.68 -7.55 -11.13
CA PRO A 101 -21.11 -7.80 -11.16
C PRO A 101 -21.47 -9.22 -11.62
N LEU A 102 -20.64 -9.88 -12.43
CA LEU A 102 -20.98 -11.20 -12.96
C LEU A 102 -20.56 -12.34 -12.02
N GLU A 103 -19.75 -12.07 -11.01
CA GLU A 103 -19.27 -13.09 -10.09
C GLU A 103 -20.40 -13.62 -9.16
N PRO A 104 -20.58 -14.95 -8.99
CA PRO A 104 -21.74 -15.51 -8.29
C PRO A 104 -21.85 -15.12 -6.80
N VAL A 105 -20.72 -15.03 -6.09
CA VAL A 105 -20.71 -14.59 -4.68
C VAL A 105 -21.09 -13.11 -4.59
N ALA A 106 -20.54 -12.29 -5.49
CA ALA A 106 -20.88 -10.88 -5.60
C ALA A 106 -22.37 -10.67 -5.90
N GLN A 107 -22.96 -11.42 -6.82
CA GLN A 107 -24.40 -11.36 -7.12
C GLN A 107 -25.25 -11.59 -5.87
N SER A 108 -24.85 -12.55 -5.03
CA SER A 108 -25.53 -12.83 -3.75
C SER A 108 -25.43 -11.65 -2.79
N TRP A 109 -24.25 -11.07 -2.63
CA TRP A 109 -24.04 -9.89 -1.77
C TRP A 109 -24.80 -8.66 -2.26
N ILE A 110 -24.86 -8.44 -3.57
CA ILE A 110 -25.59 -7.32 -4.17
C ILE A 110 -27.10 -7.46 -3.93
N ARG A 111 -27.67 -8.66 -4.06
CA ARG A 111 -29.09 -8.92 -3.74
C ARG A 111 -29.39 -8.68 -2.27
N LEU A 112 -28.51 -9.11 -1.35
CA LEU A 112 -28.66 -8.85 0.07
C LEU A 112 -28.54 -7.36 0.40
N ALA A 113 -27.63 -6.64 -0.26
CA ALA A 113 -27.49 -5.20 -0.13
C ALA A 113 -28.76 -4.44 -0.57
N GLU A 114 -29.40 -4.87 -1.66
CA GLU A 114 -30.71 -4.35 -2.07
C GLU A 114 -31.77 -4.58 -0.99
N ALA A 115 -31.83 -5.78 -0.41
CA ALA A 115 -32.74 -6.08 0.69
C ALA A 115 -32.50 -5.19 1.93
N PHE A 116 -31.25 -4.86 2.24
CA PHE A 116 -30.92 -3.95 3.35
C PHE A 116 -31.36 -2.51 3.11
N LEU A 117 -31.25 -2.03 1.87
CA LEU A 117 -31.77 -0.71 1.48
C LEU A 117 -33.29 -0.66 1.60
N ILE A 118 -33.98 -1.71 1.14
CA ILE A 118 -35.44 -1.86 1.23
C ILE A 118 -35.90 -1.84 2.70
N ASN A 119 -35.19 -2.58 3.57
CA ASN A 119 -35.53 -2.69 4.99
C ASN A 119 -35.07 -1.49 5.84
N LYS A 120 -34.50 -0.44 5.22
CA LYS A 120 -33.99 0.76 5.91
C LYS A 120 -33.06 0.42 7.08
N LEU A 121 -32.05 -0.42 6.84
CA LEU A 121 -31.02 -0.64 7.86
C LEU A 121 -30.18 0.63 8.08
N PRO A 122 -29.65 0.87 9.29
CA PRO A 122 -28.82 2.05 9.60
C PRO A 122 -27.39 1.89 9.06
N ILE A 123 -27.26 1.53 7.79
CA ILE A 123 -25.99 1.28 7.11
C ILE A 123 -25.98 2.06 5.80
N ARG A 124 -24.89 2.77 5.55
CA ARG A 124 -24.64 3.44 4.29
C ARG A 124 -23.96 2.48 3.33
N ILE A 125 -24.63 2.13 2.24
CA ILE A 125 -24.15 1.14 1.26
C ILE A 125 -23.59 1.86 0.04
N GLY A 126 -22.38 1.47 -0.37
CA GLY A 126 -21.72 1.96 -1.58
C GLY A 126 -21.16 0.83 -2.43
N PHE A 127 -20.96 1.12 -3.71
CA PHE A 127 -20.48 0.16 -4.70
C PHE A 127 -19.22 0.69 -5.40
N LEU A 128 -18.24 -0.20 -5.55
CA LEU A 128 -17.04 -0.03 -6.37
C LEU A 128 -16.98 -1.15 -7.39
N MET A 129 -17.23 -0.82 -8.66
CA MET A 129 -17.23 -1.79 -9.75
C MET A 129 -15.82 -1.91 -10.32
N THR A 130 -15.21 -3.08 -10.16
CA THR A 130 -13.80 -3.29 -10.55
C THR A 130 -13.64 -4.59 -11.33
N PRO A 131 -14.09 -4.63 -12.60
CA PRO A 131 -13.86 -5.79 -13.45
C PRO A 131 -12.36 -5.95 -13.73
N HIS A 132 -11.88 -7.21 -13.77
CA HIS A 132 -10.51 -7.54 -14.12
C HIS A 132 -10.23 -7.31 -15.62
N GLU A 133 -8.98 -7.06 -16.01
CA GLU A 133 -8.60 -6.87 -17.43
C GLU A 133 -8.95 -8.09 -18.30
N LYS A 134 -8.80 -9.28 -17.73
CA LYS A 134 -9.20 -10.59 -18.31
C LYS A 134 -10.58 -11.09 -17.84
N ALA A 135 -11.43 -10.20 -17.33
CA ALA A 135 -12.83 -10.55 -17.08
C ALA A 135 -13.57 -10.69 -18.43
N PRO A 136 -14.65 -11.49 -18.47
CA PRO A 136 -15.52 -11.55 -19.65
C PRO A 136 -15.98 -10.15 -20.08
N GLU A 137 -16.09 -9.92 -21.38
CA GLU A 137 -16.58 -8.64 -21.91
C GLU A 137 -18.00 -8.31 -21.42
N THR A 138 -18.83 -9.33 -21.15
CA THR A 138 -20.14 -9.17 -20.50
C THR A 138 -20.07 -8.55 -19.10
N SER A 139 -19.07 -8.93 -18.30
CA SER A 139 -18.84 -8.31 -16.98
C SER A 139 -18.44 -6.84 -17.11
N LYS A 140 -17.47 -6.56 -18.01
CA LYS A 140 -17.02 -5.19 -18.29
C LYS A 140 -18.18 -4.33 -18.79
N MET A 141 -19.03 -4.89 -19.65
CA MET A 141 -20.24 -4.25 -20.15
C MET A 141 -21.23 -3.90 -19.03
N LEU A 142 -21.49 -4.84 -18.10
CA LEU A 142 -22.36 -4.57 -16.95
C LEU A 142 -21.78 -3.48 -16.03
N ALA A 143 -20.48 -3.50 -15.77
CA ALA A 143 -19.81 -2.47 -14.98
C ALA A 143 -19.89 -1.09 -15.66
N ARG A 144 -19.73 -1.03 -16.99
CA ARG A 144 -19.92 0.20 -17.80
C ARG A 144 -21.36 0.71 -17.70
N ILE A 145 -22.35 -0.17 -17.90
CA ILE A 145 -23.77 0.19 -17.81
C ILE A 145 -24.11 0.72 -16.43
N PHE A 146 -23.69 0.02 -15.37
CA PHE A 146 -23.92 0.45 -13.98
C PHE A 146 -23.31 1.84 -13.74
N SER A 147 -22.05 2.03 -14.15
CA SER A 147 -21.33 3.29 -13.96
C SER A 147 -21.94 4.43 -14.76
N PHE A 148 -22.41 4.16 -15.98
CA PHE A 148 -23.13 5.11 -16.82
C PHE A 148 -24.45 5.54 -16.16
N VAL A 149 -25.27 4.58 -15.72
CA VAL A 149 -26.55 4.87 -15.08
C VAL A 149 -26.36 5.64 -13.77
N SER A 150 -25.35 5.27 -12.98
CA SER A 150 -25.02 5.97 -11.73
C SER A 150 -24.57 7.43 -11.95
N ALA A 151 -24.11 7.78 -13.16
CA ALA A 151 -23.66 9.12 -13.52
C ALA A 151 -24.77 9.99 -14.13
N ILE A 152 -25.98 9.45 -14.34
CA ILE A 152 -27.12 10.21 -14.86
C ILE A 152 -27.60 11.24 -13.83
N ASP A 153 -28.06 12.40 -14.31
CA ASP A 153 -28.69 13.43 -13.48
C ASP A 153 -29.83 12.85 -12.62
N SER A 154 -29.82 13.18 -11.33
CA SER A 154 -30.84 12.76 -10.36
C SER A 154 -32.28 12.99 -10.82
N ASP A 155 -32.55 14.05 -11.59
CA ASP A 155 -33.89 14.40 -12.07
C ASP A 155 -34.36 13.53 -13.25
N LYS A 156 -33.43 13.07 -14.09
CA LYS A 156 -33.74 12.11 -15.16
C LYS A 156 -33.92 10.70 -14.59
N ALA A 157 -33.06 10.31 -13.65
CA ALA A 157 -33.20 9.04 -12.93
C ALA A 157 -34.56 8.92 -12.19
N GLN A 158 -35.10 10.04 -11.68
CA GLN A 158 -36.44 10.11 -11.09
C GLN A 158 -37.57 9.76 -12.05
N GLN A 159 -37.52 10.26 -13.28
CA GLN A 159 -38.56 10.02 -14.29
C GLN A 159 -38.56 8.55 -14.72
N MET A 160 -37.38 7.93 -14.75
CA MET A 160 -37.16 6.52 -15.04
C MET A 160 -37.74 5.60 -13.98
N LEU A 161 -37.40 5.82 -12.71
CA LEU A 161 -37.87 4.98 -11.60
C LEU A 161 -39.40 4.95 -11.50
N LYS A 162 -40.07 6.09 -11.75
CA LYS A 162 -41.55 6.18 -11.71
C LYS A 162 -42.24 5.32 -12.77
N LYS A 163 -41.61 5.07 -13.92
CA LYS A 163 -42.18 4.27 -15.02
C LYS A 163 -41.98 2.76 -14.84
N ASN A 164 -40.89 2.35 -14.18
CA ASN A 164 -40.47 0.94 -14.09
C ASN A 164 -40.97 0.18 -12.85
N ASN A 165 -41.69 0.83 -11.92
CA ASN A 165 -42.14 0.22 -10.67
C ASN A 165 -43.27 -0.82 -10.88
N GLN A 166 -42.91 -2.07 -11.16
CA GLN A 166 -43.74 -3.26 -10.93
C GLN A 166 -43.24 -4.15 -9.77
N ARG A 167 -42.04 -3.88 -9.22
CA ARG A 167 -41.57 -4.51 -7.99
C ARG A 167 -41.75 -3.52 -6.85
N GLY A 168 -42.44 -3.94 -5.80
CA GLY A 168 -42.67 -3.17 -4.58
C GLY A 168 -41.41 -2.94 -3.75
N LEU A 169 -40.33 -2.41 -4.35
CA LEU A 169 -39.40 -1.61 -3.57
C LEU A 169 -40.27 -0.54 -2.90
N PRO A 170 -40.30 -0.44 -1.56
CA PRO A 170 -40.98 0.65 -0.90
C PRO A 170 -40.43 1.90 -1.56
N ILE A 171 -41.36 2.71 -2.07
CA ILE A 171 -41.11 4.02 -2.64
C ILE A 171 -40.52 4.85 -1.50
N THR A 172 -39.25 4.63 -1.23
CA THR A 172 -38.49 5.34 -0.23
C THR A 172 -38.21 6.68 -0.87
N GLU A 173 -38.38 7.73 -0.09
CA GLU A 173 -38.10 9.09 -0.49
C GLU A 173 -36.59 9.35 -0.67
N SER A 174 -35.80 8.30 -0.95
CA SER A 174 -34.50 8.33 -1.63
C SER A 174 -34.67 8.46 -3.15
N LYS A 175 -35.74 9.17 -3.59
CA LYS A 175 -36.17 9.34 -4.98
C LYS A 175 -35.09 9.94 -5.89
N HIS A 176 -33.97 10.41 -5.36
CA HIS A 176 -32.98 11.21 -6.06
C HIS A 176 -31.67 10.48 -6.40
N ASN A 177 -31.49 9.22 -6.01
CA ASN A 177 -30.19 8.55 -6.20
C ASN A 177 -30.14 7.66 -7.47
N PRO A 178 -29.37 8.04 -8.51
CA PRO A 178 -29.20 7.24 -9.72
C PRO A 178 -28.57 5.86 -9.46
N THR A 179 -27.82 5.70 -8.37
CA THR A 179 -27.19 4.43 -8.00
C THR A 179 -28.22 3.34 -7.65
N VAL A 180 -29.36 3.72 -7.06
CA VAL A 180 -30.43 2.75 -6.73
C VAL A 180 -31.10 2.23 -8.01
N LEU A 181 -31.27 3.09 -9.02
CA LEU A 181 -31.74 2.68 -10.34
C LEU A 181 -30.74 1.73 -11.02
N ALA A 182 -29.45 2.06 -10.95
CA ALA A 182 -28.39 1.19 -11.48
C ALA A 182 -28.40 -0.20 -10.79
N LEU A 183 -28.62 -0.22 -9.48
CA LEU A 183 -28.74 -1.44 -8.68
C LEU A 183 -29.94 -2.28 -9.09
N SER A 184 -31.13 -1.68 -9.21
CA SER A 184 -32.35 -2.41 -9.59
C SER A 184 -32.25 -3.03 -10.99
N LEU A 185 -31.63 -2.34 -11.94
CA LEU A 185 -31.38 -2.87 -13.28
C LEU A 185 -30.48 -4.10 -13.24
N LEU A 186 -29.42 -4.02 -12.44
CA LEU A 186 -28.46 -5.08 -12.29
C LEU A 186 -29.08 -6.29 -11.59
N THR A 187 -29.95 -6.10 -10.58
CA THR A 187 -30.67 -7.22 -9.94
C THR A 187 -31.79 -7.81 -10.80
N ASP A 188 -32.39 -7.02 -11.70
CA ASP A 188 -33.28 -7.50 -12.75
C ASP A 188 -32.55 -8.40 -13.75
N VAL A 189 -31.36 -7.99 -14.22
CA VAL A 189 -30.49 -8.80 -15.08
C VAL A 189 -30.12 -10.10 -14.36
N PHE A 190 -29.69 -10.05 -13.11
CA PHE A 190 -29.42 -11.26 -12.33
C PHE A 190 -30.67 -12.14 -12.18
N GLY A 191 -31.85 -11.54 -12.06
CA GLY A 191 -33.12 -12.26 -12.04
C GLY A 191 -33.41 -13.04 -13.31
N ILE A 192 -33.02 -12.52 -14.48
CA ILE A 192 -33.10 -13.22 -15.77
C ILE A 192 -32.10 -14.37 -15.80
N ILE A 193 -30.84 -14.08 -15.49
CA ILE A 193 -29.74 -15.06 -15.47
C ILE A 193 -30.09 -16.25 -14.57
N SER A 194 -30.52 -16.00 -13.32
CA SER A 194 -30.87 -17.07 -12.38
C SER A 194 -32.10 -17.88 -12.79
N ARG A 195 -32.96 -17.40 -13.70
CA ARG A 195 -34.07 -18.18 -14.25
C ARG A 195 -33.59 -19.11 -15.37
N GLU A 196 -32.70 -18.61 -16.21
CA GLU A 196 -32.15 -19.36 -17.35
C GLU A 196 -31.13 -20.41 -16.91
N GLU A 197 -30.32 -20.13 -15.88
CA GLU A 197 -29.44 -21.12 -15.24
C GLU A 197 -30.22 -22.32 -14.64
N LYS A 198 -31.43 -22.07 -14.10
CA LYS A 198 -32.30 -23.14 -13.59
C LYS A 198 -32.89 -23.99 -14.70
N ALA A 199 -33.07 -23.43 -15.91
CA ALA A 199 -33.52 -24.17 -17.08
C ALA A 199 -32.37 -24.95 -17.72
N ASN A 200 -31.17 -24.35 -17.79
CA ASN A 200 -29.96 -24.92 -18.38
C ASN A 200 -28.74 -24.64 -17.50
N SER A 201 -28.18 -25.66 -16.84
CA SER A 201 -27.04 -25.49 -15.91
C SER A 201 -25.73 -25.04 -16.57
N SER A 202 -25.63 -25.02 -17.90
CA SER A 202 -24.47 -24.50 -18.65
C SER A 202 -24.73 -23.14 -19.30
N TYR A 203 -25.83 -22.48 -18.95
CA TYR A 203 -26.18 -21.17 -19.52
C TYR A 203 -25.11 -20.14 -19.18
N LYS A 204 -24.68 -19.40 -20.21
CA LYS A 204 -23.78 -18.24 -20.07
C LYS A 204 -24.47 -17.05 -20.70
N VAL A 205 -24.48 -15.95 -19.96
CA VAL A 205 -25.06 -14.68 -20.40
C VAL A 205 -24.37 -14.21 -21.66
N THR A 206 -25.13 -13.89 -22.69
CA THR A 206 -24.60 -13.34 -23.95
C THR A 206 -24.64 -11.81 -23.94
N GLU A 207 -23.74 -11.18 -24.69
CA GLU A 207 -23.71 -9.72 -24.85
C GLU A 207 -24.99 -9.20 -25.51
N GLU A 208 -25.58 -9.97 -26.42
CA GLU A 208 -26.80 -9.60 -27.13
C GLU A 208 -28.00 -9.45 -26.20
N GLU A 209 -28.17 -10.36 -25.24
CA GLU A 209 -29.26 -10.30 -24.24
C GLU A 209 -29.14 -9.07 -23.34
N ILE A 210 -27.93 -8.79 -22.83
CA ILE A 210 -27.68 -7.60 -21.99
C ILE A 210 -27.90 -6.32 -22.82
N SER A 211 -27.40 -6.30 -24.05
CA SER A 211 -27.57 -5.16 -24.96
C SER A 211 -29.04 -4.92 -25.31
N GLY A 212 -29.80 -5.99 -25.55
CA GLY A 212 -31.22 -5.93 -25.87
C GLY A 212 -32.04 -5.44 -24.68
N PHE A 213 -31.75 -5.95 -23.49
CA PHE A 213 -32.37 -5.49 -22.25
C PHE A 213 -32.11 -4.00 -22.01
N PHE A 214 -30.84 -3.58 -22.07
CA PHE A 214 -30.44 -2.19 -21.87
C PHE A 214 -31.07 -1.27 -22.92
N LYS A 215 -31.02 -1.62 -24.21
CA LYS A 215 -31.67 -0.85 -25.27
C LYS A 215 -33.19 -0.78 -25.04
N SER A 216 -33.86 -1.87 -24.67
CA SER A 216 -35.31 -1.87 -24.45
C SER A 216 -35.75 -0.94 -23.31
N GLN A 217 -34.96 -0.89 -22.23
CA GLN A 217 -35.23 -0.04 -21.07
C GLN A 217 -34.97 1.44 -21.35
N PHE A 218 -33.93 1.76 -22.13
CA PHE A 218 -33.43 3.12 -22.31
C PHE A 218 -33.69 3.75 -23.69
N ALA A 219 -34.26 3.01 -24.65
CA ALA A 219 -34.46 3.45 -26.04
C ALA A 219 -35.31 4.71 -26.21
N LYS A 220 -36.15 5.05 -25.24
CA LYS A 220 -37.00 6.26 -25.29
C LYS A 220 -36.30 7.51 -24.78
N GLU A 221 -35.20 7.36 -24.07
CA GLU A 221 -34.63 8.43 -23.25
C GLU A 221 -33.21 8.83 -23.66
N PHE A 222 -32.48 7.92 -24.30
CA PHE A 222 -31.14 8.18 -24.82
C PHE A 222 -31.06 7.87 -26.31
N ASP A 223 -30.27 8.66 -27.03
CA ASP A 223 -29.97 8.40 -28.43
C ASP A 223 -29.30 7.03 -28.58
N LYS A 224 -29.66 6.32 -29.65
CA LYS A 224 -29.14 4.97 -29.96
C LYS A 224 -27.61 4.95 -30.00
N ASP A 225 -27.00 6.01 -30.52
CA ASP A 225 -25.54 6.15 -30.62
C ASP A 225 -24.87 6.23 -29.24
N ILE A 226 -25.51 6.88 -28.26
CA ILE A 226 -25.00 6.95 -26.89
C ILE A 226 -25.05 5.56 -26.26
N LEU A 227 -26.17 4.86 -26.40
CA LEU A 227 -26.33 3.51 -25.86
C LEU A 227 -25.33 2.53 -26.50
N GLU A 228 -25.14 2.60 -27.81
CA GLU A 228 -24.17 1.75 -28.51
C GLU A 228 -22.73 2.05 -28.12
N SER A 229 -22.38 3.32 -27.91
CA SER A 229 -21.04 3.70 -27.45
C SER A 229 -20.73 3.20 -26.04
N VAL A 230 -21.72 3.12 -25.15
CA VAL A 230 -21.56 2.56 -23.79
C VAL A 230 -21.40 1.04 -23.85
N ILE A 231 -22.16 0.37 -24.71
CA ILE A 231 -22.10 -1.08 -24.90
C ILE A 231 -20.74 -1.50 -25.48
N LYS A 232 -20.29 -0.86 -26.57
CA LYS A 232 -19.02 -1.18 -27.24
C LYS A 232 -17.80 -0.75 -26.44
N GLY A 233 -17.95 0.18 -25.49
CA GLY A 233 -16.85 0.72 -24.70
C GLY A 233 -16.07 1.83 -25.39
N ASP A 234 -16.59 2.39 -26.48
CA ASP A 234 -15.97 3.50 -27.22
C ASP A 234 -15.98 4.82 -26.42
N LYS A 235 -16.93 4.96 -25.48
CA LYS A 235 -16.93 6.07 -24.53
C LYS A 235 -16.27 5.65 -23.22
N GLU A 236 -15.17 6.32 -22.93
CA GLU A 236 -14.57 6.32 -21.60
C GLU A 236 -15.56 6.88 -20.58
N ILE A 237 -15.90 6.08 -19.58
CA ILE A 237 -16.78 6.49 -18.48
C ILE A 237 -15.89 6.99 -17.32
N PRO A 238 -15.86 8.30 -17.02
CA PRO A 238 -14.91 8.84 -16.05
C PRO A 238 -15.09 8.34 -14.62
N SER A 239 -16.31 7.89 -14.25
CA SER A 239 -16.56 7.30 -12.92
C SER A 239 -15.92 5.92 -12.79
N LEU A 240 -16.06 5.07 -13.81
CA LEU A 240 -15.46 3.73 -13.83
C LEU A 240 -13.93 3.79 -13.86
N ILE A 241 -13.36 4.69 -14.66
CA ILE A 241 -11.90 4.90 -14.72
C ILE A 241 -11.37 5.32 -13.35
N ARG A 242 -12.04 6.27 -12.68
CA ARG A 242 -11.67 6.68 -11.33
C ARG A 242 -11.75 5.52 -10.32
N GLN A 243 -12.78 4.66 -10.42
CA GLN A 243 -12.88 3.47 -9.56
C GLN A 243 -11.73 2.49 -9.78
N GLN A 244 -11.32 2.27 -11.04
CA GLN A 244 -10.16 1.45 -11.36
C GLN A 244 -8.85 2.09 -10.87
N GLU A 245 -8.65 3.39 -11.09
CA GLU A 245 -7.49 4.13 -10.56
C GLU A 245 -7.42 4.05 -9.02
N PHE A 246 -8.56 4.19 -8.34
CA PHE A 246 -8.65 4.04 -6.90
C PHE A 246 -8.28 2.61 -6.47
N PHE A 247 -8.73 1.59 -7.19
CA PHE A 247 -8.38 0.21 -6.89
C PHE A 247 -6.88 -0.06 -6.94
N PHE A 248 -6.18 0.45 -7.96
CA PHE A 248 -4.72 0.33 -8.07
C PHE A 248 -3.96 1.20 -7.05
N SER A 249 -4.43 2.43 -6.82
CA SER A 249 -3.76 3.37 -5.91
C SER A 249 -3.97 3.02 -4.43
N SER A 250 -5.11 2.43 -4.08
CA SER A 250 -5.41 1.94 -2.72
C SER A 250 -4.65 0.67 -2.33
N GLY A 251 -4.00 -0.02 -3.27
CA GLY A 251 -3.21 -1.24 -3.02
C GLY A 251 -4.05 -2.50 -2.81
N ILE A 252 -5.38 -2.40 -2.90
CA ILE A 252 -6.28 -3.56 -2.84
C ILE A 252 -6.03 -4.48 -4.06
N SER A 253 -5.60 -3.93 -5.19
CA SER A 253 -5.21 -4.70 -6.39
C SER A 253 -4.19 -5.80 -6.09
N ASP A 254 -3.22 -5.52 -5.21
CA ASP A 254 -2.15 -6.46 -4.89
C ASP A 254 -2.72 -7.66 -4.12
N LEU A 255 -3.67 -7.42 -3.22
CA LEU A 255 -4.41 -8.46 -2.49
C LEU A 255 -5.34 -9.25 -3.41
N ALA A 256 -6.06 -8.54 -4.28
CA ALA A 256 -7.04 -9.13 -5.19
C ALA A 256 -6.37 -9.99 -6.28
N THR A 257 -5.17 -9.62 -6.72
CA THR A 257 -4.39 -10.39 -7.71
C THR A 257 -3.94 -11.75 -7.14
N GLU A 258 -3.66 -11.84 -5.84
CA GLU A 258 -3.40 -13.11 -5.16
C GLU A 258 -4.66 -13.97 -4.99
N ALA A 259 -5.82 -13.32 -5.03
CA ALA A 259 -7.15 -13.89 -4.84
C ALA A 259 -7.94 -13.90 -6.17
N LEU A 260 -7.26 -14.19 -7.29
CA LEU A 260 -7.94 -14.36 -8.57
C LEU A 260 -8.68 -15.70 -8.62
N ILE A 261 -9.92 -15.66 -9.07
CA ILE A 261 -10.81 -16.81 -9.23
C ILE A 261 -11.09 -17.00 -10.72
N GLY A 262 -11.06 -18.25 -11.20
CA GLY A 262 -11.44 -18.60 -12.58
C GLY A 262 -10.34 -19.28 -13.41
N GLU A 263 -10.75 -19.86 -14.54
CA GLU A 263 -9.87 -20.53 -15.51
C GLU A 263 -9.14 -19.50 -16.39
N SER A 264 -8.08 -19.91 -17.11
CA SER A 264 -7.06 -19.06 -17.74
C SER A 264 -7.57 -17.80 -18.46
N ASP A 265 -8.74 -17.88 -19.11
CA ASP A 265 -9.30 -16.81 -19.95
C ASP A 265 -10.42 -15.99 -19.29
N ASN A 266 -11.06 -16.50 -18.23
CA ASN A 266 -12.13 -15.81 -17.50
C ASN A 266 -11.74 -15.66 -16.03
N LYS A 267 -11.02 -14.58 -15.72
CA LYS A 267 -10.56 -14.30 -14.36
C LYS A 267 -11.37 -13.19 -13.72
N PHE A 268 -11.80 -13.44 -12.50
CA PHE A 268 -12.49 -12.49 -11.62
C PHE A 268 -11.61 -12.18 -10.41
N TYR A 269 -11.73 -10.98 -9.87
CA TYR A 269 -11.23 -10.68 -8.54
C TYR A 269 -12.18 -11.29 -7.49
N GLU A 270 -11.65 -11.88 -6.42
CA GLU A 270 -12.45 -12.25 -5.25
C GLU A 270 -13.18 -10.99 -4.70
N PRO A 271 -14.48 -11.07 -4.37
CA PRO A 271 -15.24 -9.92 -3.96
C PRO A 271 -14.83 -9.56 -2.54
N MET A 272 -14.63 -8.27 -2.32
CA MET A 272 -14.13 -7.75 -1.06
C MET A 272 -15.14 -6.80 -0.45
N LEU A 273 -15.21 -6.85 0.88
CA LEU A 273 -16.05 -5.96 1.66
C LEU A 273 -15.20 -4.93 2.39
N LEU A 274 -15.52 -3.66 2.23
CA LEU A 274 -14.90 -2.55 2.93
C LEU A 274 -15.87 -2.01 3.99
N ALA A 275 -15.58 -2.35 5.24
CA ALA A 275 -16.35 -2.03 6.43
C ALA A 275 -15.75 -0.82 7.16
N ASN A 276 -16.29 0.38 6.95
CA ASN A 276 -15.66 1.63 7.42
C ASN A 276 -14.17 1.67 7.06
N GLY A 277 -13.82 1.24 5.83
CA GLY A 277 -12.43 1.14 5.38
C GLY A 277 -11.67 -0.13 5.77
N HIS A 278 -12.19 -0.99 6.66
CA HIS A 278 -11.55 -2.28 6.96
C HIS A 278 -11.85 -3.29 5.86
N LEU A 279 -10.80 -3.94 5.36
CA LEU A 279 -10.93 -4.91 4.29
C LEU A 279 -11.26 -6.31 4.84
N ILE A 280 -12.37 -6.88 4.39
CA ILE A 280 -12.85 -8.20 4.76
C ILE A 280 -13.00 -9.03 3.48
N ASN A 281 -12.21 -10.11 3.37
CA ASN A 281 -12.26 -11.04 2.23
C ASN A 281 -13.36 -12.08 2.40
N VAL A 282 -13.75 -12.80 1.34
CA VAL A 282 -14.79 -13.86 1.42
C VAL A 282 -14.43 -14.92 2.45
N ARG A 283 -13.15 -15.28 2.56
CA ARG A 283 -12.68 -16.23 3.59
C ARG A 283 -12.88 -15.75 5.03
N GLN A 284 -12.87 -14.44 5.26
CA GLN A 284 -13.18 -13.88 6.58
C GLN A 284 -14.68 -13.82 6.78
N VAL A 285 -15.44 -13.45 5.74
CA VAL A 285 -16.91 -13.46 5.77
C VAL A 285 -17.46 -14.85 6.11
N SER A 286 -16.89 -15.91 5.54
CA SER A 286 -17.30 -17.28 5.84
C SER A 286 -16.97 -17.70 7.28
N LYS A 287 -15.88 -17.18 7.88
CA LYS A 287 -15.56 -17.42 9.30
C LYS A 287 -16.55 -16.75 10.25
N PHE A 288 -17.14 -15.62 9.85
CA PHE A 288 -18.14 -14.93 10.65
C PHE A 288 -19.55 -15.53 10.55
N GLY A 289 -19.76 -16.58 9.74
CA GLY A 289 -21.07 -17.21 9.54
C GLY A 289 -21.78 -16.80 8.25
N GLY A 290 -21.28 -15.79 7.55
CA GLY A 290 -21.84 -15.30 6.30
C GLY A 290 -21.80 -13.78 6.17
N PHE A 291 -22.38 -13.26 5.10
CA PHE A 291 -22.41 -11.82 4.80
C PHE A 291 -23.19 -11.02 5.84
N GLU A 292 -24.38 -11.49 6.22
CA GLU A 292 -25.24 -10.82 7.19
C GLU A 292 -24.61 -10.77 8.59
N ASP A 293 -24.08 -11.92 9.04
CA ASP A 293 -23.42 -12.04 10.34
C ASP A 293 -22.16 -11.17 10.43
N THR A 294 -21.39 -11.07 9.34
CA THR A 294 -20.23 -10.18 9.26
C THR A 294 -20.63 -8.72 9.47
N ILE A 295 -21.74 -8.30 8.86
CA ILE A 295 -22.24 -6.93 8.97
C ILE A 295 -22.78 -6.65 10.37
N LEU A 296 -23.51 -7.60 10.95
CA LEU A 296 -23.97 -7.52 12.34
C LEU A 296 -22.80 -7.38 13.32
N ALA A 297 -21.78 -8.24 13.18
CA ALA A 297 -20.57 -8.21 13.99
C ALA A 297 -19.84 -6.86 13.86
N MET A 298 -19.70 -6.35 12.64
CA MET A 298 -19.12 -5.03 12.38
C MET A 298 -19.91 -3.93 13.08
N VAL A 299 -21.23 -3.87 12.89
CA VAL A 299 -22.07 -2.81 13.47
C VAL A 299 -21.99 -2.85 15.00
N MET A 300 -21.99 -4.03 15.61
CA MET A 300 -21.82 -4.18 17.06
C MET A 300 -20.45 -3.68 17.53
N ASP A 301 -19.35 -4.08 16.87
CA ASP A 301 -17.99 -3.66 17.21
C ASP A 301 -17.83 -2.14 17.12
N TYR A 302 -18.29 -1.54 16.03
CA TYR A 302 -18.24 -0.09 15.84
C TYR A 302 -19.14 0.68 16.81
N THR A 303 -20.31 0.15 17.13
CA THR A 303 -21.19 0.76 18.14
C THR A 303 -20.47 0.83 19.48
N ASN A 304 -19.85 -0.27 19.91
CA ASN A 304 -19.07 -0.31 21.14
C ASN A 304 -17.89 0.66 21.10
N MET A 305 -17.14 0.70 19.99
CA MET A 305 -16.00 1.62 19.83
C MET A 305 -16.44 3.09 19.92
N ILE A 306 -17.54 3.45 19.26
CA ILE A 306 -18.10 4.82 19.29
C ILE A 306 -18.57 5.16 20.70
N GLN A 307 -19.30 4.27 21.37
CA GLN A 307 -19.79 4.47 22.73
C GLN A 307 -18.63 4.70 23.71
N ILE A 308 -17.61 3.84 23.70
CA ILE A 308 -16.41 3.97 24.56
C ILE A 308 -15.70 5.29 24.26
N SER A 309 -15.52 5.63 22.99
CA SER A 309 -14.84 6.87 22.58
C SER A 309 -15.61 8.12 22.98
N HIS A 310 -16.94 8.05 22.96
CA HIS A 310 -17.81 9.13 23.44
C HIS A 310 -17.72 9.28 24.97
N LEU A 311 -17.73 8.18 25.72
CA LEU A 311 -17.53 8.20 27.18
C LEU A 311 -16.17 8.78 27.59
N GLN A 312 -15.13 8.51 26.81
CA GLN A 312 -13.80 9.10 26.99
C GLN A 312 -13.69 10.56 26.52
N SER A 313 -14.79 11.18 26.07
CA SER A 313 -14.80 12.53 25.48
C SER A 313 -13.88 12.70 24.27
N ARG A 314 -13.55 11.61 23.56
CA ARG A 314 -12.72 11.62 22.34
C ARG A 314 -13.55 11.77 21.06
N PHE A 315 -14.84 11.50 21.14
CA PHE A 315 -15.79 11.52 20.01
C PHE A 315 -17.04 12.34 20.33
N SER A 316 -17.40 13.23 19.40
CA SER A 316 -18.53 14.15 19.51
C SER A 316 -19.52 14.00 18.34
N ASP A 317 -20.70 14.61 18.45
CA ASP A 317 -21.74 14.55 17.42
C ASP A 317 -21.35 15.21 16.09
N SER A 318 -20.31 16.08 16.08
CA SER A 318 -19.79 16.72 14.87
C SER A 318 -18.70 15.91 14.17
N ASP A 319 -18.11 14.93 14.86
CA ASP A 319 -17.01 14.13 14.31
C ASP A 319 -17.56 13.04 13.36
N SER A 320 -16.86 12.80 12.26
CA SER A 320 -17.13 11.65 11.40
C SER A 320 -16.43 10.38 11.91
N ILE A 321 -16.84 9.22 11.41
CA ILE A 321 -16.20 7.95 11.78
C ILE A 321 -14.73 7.90 11.35
N GLU A 322 -14.41 8.50 10.19
CA GLU A 322 -13.04 8.58 9.69
C GLU A 322 -12.16 9.46 10.58
N ASP A 323 -12.74 10.48 11.22
CA ASP A 323 -12.01 11.30 12.20
C ASP A 323 -11.73 10.53 13.49
N LEU A 324 -12.65 9.67 13.91
CA LEU A 324 -12.41 8.75 15.02
C LEU A 324 -11.29 7.75 14.69
N GLN A 325 -11.30 7.17 13.49
CA GLN A 325 -10.24 6.27 13.03
C GLN A 325 -8.89 6.98 12.92
N LYS A 326 -8.87 8.24 12.46
CA LYS A 326 -7.67 9.08 12.45
C LYS A 326 -7.14 9.35 13.87
N LYS A 327 -8.03 9.68 14.82
CA LYS A 327 -7.67 9.85 16.24
C LYS A 327 -7.12 8.56 16.86
N ASN A 328 -7.59 7.41 16.40
CA ASN A 328 -7.10 6.09 16.81
C ASN A 328 -5.88 5.59 16.01
N LYS A 329 -5.39 6.38 15.04
CA LYS A 329 -4.27 6.06 14.15
C LYS A 329 -4.46 4.79 13.29
N PHE A 330 -5.69 4.32 13.12
CA PHE A 330 -5.98 3.17 12.25
C PHE A 330 -6.11 3.54 10.78
N LEU A 331 -6.24 4.84 10.47
CA LEU A 331 -6.52 5.32 9.11
C LEU A 331 -5.25 5.34 8.25
N ILE A 332 -5.27 4.59 7.15
CA ILE A 332 -4.18 4.46 6.17
C ILE A 332 -4.68 4.85 4.78
N SER A 333 -3.80 5.43 3.95
CA SER A 333 -4.16 5.84 2.59
C SER A 333 -4.06 4.72 1.55
N ARG A 334 -3.31 3.66 1.84
CA ARG A 334 -3.05 2.54 0.94
C ARG A 334 -2.84 1.27 1.76
N ILE A 335 -3.53 0.19 1.39
CA ILE A 335 -3.37 -1.14 1.98
C ILE A 335 -2.26 -1.84 1.21
N SER A 336 -1.06 -1.91 1.79
CA SER A 336 0.00 -2.75 1.26
C SER A 336 -0.06 -4.12 1.92
N ALA A 337 -0.40 -5.15 1.12
CA ALA A 337 -0.39 -6.55 1.56
C ALA A 337 0.92 -6.94 2.24
N ARG A 338 2.05 -6.37 1.77
CA ARG A 338 3.41 -6.69 2.22
C ARG A 338 3.81 -5.95 3.49
N VAL A 339 3.49 -4.66 3.59
CA VAL A 339 3.81 -3.89 4.80
C VAL A 339 2.98 -4.36 5.98
N LEU A 340 1.68 -4.59 5.74
CA LEU A 340 0.71 -5.06 6.72
C LEU A 340 0.72 -6.59 6.92
N ALA A 341 1.55 -7.32 6.16
CA ALA A 341 1.45 -8.77 5.98
C ALA A 341 1.22 -9.55 7.29
N THR A 342 0.02 -10.08 7.41
CA THR A 342 -0.44 -10.99 8.47
C THR A 342 -0.15 -12.47 8.13
N ARG A 343 0.34 -12.76 6.92
CA ARG A 343 0.35 -14.13 6.34
C ARG A 343 1.73 -14.76 6.18
N GLU A 344 2.75 -14.01 5.77
CA GLU A 344 4.12 -14.52 5.62
C GLU A 344 4.95 -14.17 6.84
N LYS A 345 5.79 -15.11 7.31
CA LYS A 345 6.70 -14.84 8.43
C LYS A 345 7.66 -13.71 8.01
N PRO A 346 7.63 -12.55 8.68
CA PRO A 346 8.51 -11.45 8.34
C PRO A 346 9.97 -11.87 8.44
N ILE A 347 10.76 -11.51 7.43
CA ILE A 347 12.21 -11.73 7.45
C ILE A 347 12.84 -10.54 8.16
N TYR A 348 13.61 -10.79 9.20
CA TYR A 348 14.39 -9.77 9.88
C TYR A 348 15.87 -9.99 9.61
N LEU A 349 16.54 -8.90 9.27
CA LEU A 349 17.98 -8.81 9.25
C LEU A 349 18.48 -8.74 10.69
N SER A 350 19.40 -9.63 11.05
CA SER A 350 20.14 -9.57 12.31
C SER A 350 21.60 -9.28 12.02
N LEU A 351 22.06 -8.07 12.35
CA LEU A 351 23.45 -7.63 12.16
C LEU A 351 24.40 -8.08 13.28
N ALA A 352 24.14 -9.22 13.92
CA ALA A 352 24.98 -9.74 15.00
C ALA A 352 26.40 -10.16 14.53
N SER A 353 26.59 -10.48 13.23
CA SER A 353 27.87 -10.96 12.72
C SER A 353 28.77 -9.84 12.20
N ARG A 354 30.05 -9.87 12.61
CA ARG A 354 31.08 -8.89 12.21
C ARG A 354 31.50 -8.99 10.74
N GLU A 355 31.16 -10.09 10.08
CA GLU A 355 31.53 -10.41 8.70
C GLU A 355 31.06 -9.35 7.70
N TRP A 356 29.91 -8.72 7.96
CA TRP A 356 29.25 -7.79 7.03
C TRP A 356 29.48 -6.31 7.37
N THR A 357 30.32 -6.02 8.36
CA THR A 357 30.74 -4.65 8.72
C THR A 357 31.36 -3.87 7.54
N PRO A 358 32.12 -4.47 6.60
CA PRO A 358 32.65 -3.73 5.47
C PRO A 358 31.58 -3.33 4.43
N VAL A 359 30.45 -4.04 4.40
CA VAL A 359 29.33 -3.69 3.52
C VAL A 359 28.51 -2.58 4.14
N THR A 360 28.11 -2.77 5.40
CA THR A 360 27.22 -1.85 6.14
C THR A 360 27.83 -0.47 6.38
N ASN A 361 29.11 -0.40 6.77
CA ASN A 361 29.80 0.89 6.98
C ASN A 361 29.96 1.71 5.69
N ASN A 362 29.89 1.05 4.54
CA ASN A 362 30.04 1.67 3.22
C ASN A 362 28.68 1.93 2.54
N ILE A 363 27.55 1.72 3.25
CA ILE A 363 26.24 2.15 2.78
C ILE A 363 26.10 3.64 3.04
N HIS A 364 25.75 4.38 1.99
CA HIS A 364 25.60 5.82 2.07
C HIS A 364 24.12 6.20 2.10
N TYR A 365 23.79 7.09 3.03
CA TYR A 365 22.42 7.46 3.34
C TYR A 365 22.07 8.80 2.72
N MET A 366 21.06 8.81 1.87
CA MET A 366 20.42 10.02 1.38
C MET A 366 19.38 10.53 2.39
N MET A 367 19.30 11.85 2.46
CA MET A 367 18.54 12.57 3.47
C MET A 367 17.81 13.74 2.84
N ARG A 368 16.65 14.11 3.38
CA ARG A 368 16.05 15.43 3.12
C ARG A 368 17.00 16.50 3.66
N GLY A 369 17.42 17.41 2.78
CA GLY A 369 18.59 18.28 2.95
C GLY A 369 18.46 19.44 3.95
N ASP A 370 17.34 19.51 4.67
CA ASP A 370 17.03 20.66 5.53
C ASP A 370 17.65 20.53 6.94
N GLU A 371 18.03 19.33 7.39
CA GLU A 371 18.57 19.10 8.76
C GLU A 371 19.55 17.91 8.83
N MET A 372 20.86 18.20 8.83
CA MET A 372 21.94 17.22 9.10
C MET A 372 22.05 16.84 10.60
N ASN A 373 21.52 17.69 11.49
CA ASN A 373 21.84 17.66 12.92
C ASN A 373 20.84 16.91 13.82
N LYS A 374 20.02 16.00 13.27
CA LYS A 374 19.04 15.22 14.04
C LYS A 374 19.22 13.72 13.87
N ILE A 375 18.97 12.98 14.95
CA ILE A 375 18.89 11.53 14.92
C ILE A 375 17.61 11.13 14.18
N ARG A 376 17.76 10.19 13.26
CA ARG A 376 16.70 9.72 12.37
C ARG A 376 16.26 8.32 12.81
N PRO A 377 15.09 8.19 13.44
CA PRO A 377 14.62 6.91 13.95
C PRO A 377 14.22 5.92 12.86
N VAL A 378 14.15 6.32 11.58
CA VAL A 378 13.78 5.42 10.48
C VAL A 378 14.88 5.36 9.44
N THR A 379 15.47 4.17 9.31
CA THR A 379 16.48 3.85 8.31
C THR A 379 15.89 2.86 7.32
N VAL A 380 15.90 3.25 6.05
CA VAL A 380 15.41 2.43 4.94
C VAL A 380 16.60 2.04 4.06
N TRP A 381 16.78 0.76 3.75
CA TRP A 381 17.70 0.30 2.72
C TRP A 381 16.90 -0.17 1.49
N MET A 382 17.21 0.42 0.35
CA MET A 382 16.67 0.04 -0.95
C MET A 382 17.61 -0.98 -1.57
N VAL A 383 17.20 -2.23 -1.62
CA VAL A 383 17.94 -3.30 -2.29
C VAL A 383 17.42 -3.39 -3.71
N LEU A 384 18.19 -2.90 -4.66
CA LEU A 384 17.80 -2.85 -6.06
C LEU A 384 18.47 -3.98 -6.83
N GLY A 385 17.69 -4.70 -7.64
CA GLY A 385 18.22 -5.47 -8.75
C GLY A 385 18.87 -4.57 -9.81
N SER A 386 19.45 -5.16 -10.85
CA SER A 386 19.98 -4.36 -11.97
C SER A 386 18.87 -3.51 -12.58
N PHE A 387 19.14 -2.22 -12.73
CA PHE A 387 18.24 -1.24 -13.35
C PHE A 387 18.76 -0.77 -14.71
N ASP A 388 19.87 -1.36 -15.17
CA ASP A 388 20.43 -1.07 -16.47
C ASP A 388 19.63 -1.77 -17.59
N PRO A 389 18.98 -1.00 -18.49
CA PRO A 389 18.27 -1.56 -19.63
C PRO A 389 19.24 -2.27 -20.60
N THR A 390 20.50 -1.83 -20.68
CA THR A 390 21.53 -2.37 -21.57
C THR A 390 22.23 -3.62 -21.06
N ALA A 391 22.11 -3.93 -19.76
CA ALA A 391 22.71 -5.13 -19.20
C ALA A 391 22.01 -6.39 -19.72
N GLU A 392 22.79 -7.29 -20.34
CA GLU A 392 22.40 -8.68 -20.64
C GLU A 392 22.22 -9.44 -19.31
N SER A 393 21.12 -9.17 -18.64
CA SER A 393 20.68 -9.83 -17.42
C SER A 393 19.58 -10.83 -17.77
N SER A 394 19.52 -11.96 -17.06
CA SER A 394 18.40 -12.91 -17.09
C SER A 394 17.05 -12.34 -16.60
N LEU A 395 17.00 -11.06 -16.21
CA LEU A 395 15.82 -10.36 -15.72
C LEU A 395 14.90 -9.94 -16.88
N SER A 396 13.60 -10.13 -16.70
CA SER A 396 12.57 -9.68 -17.64
C SER A 396 12.50 -8.15 -17.72
N LEU A 397 12.07 -7.60 -18.86
CA LEU A 397 11.85 -6.16 -19.05
C LEU A 397 10.90 -5.59 -17.97
N ALA A 398 9.90 -6.36 -17.56
CA ALA A 398 8.98 -5.98 -16.48
C ALA A 398 9.69 -5.83 -15.12
N GLU A 399 10.65 -6.72 -14.80
CA GLU A 399 11.41 -6.66 -13.56
C GLU A 399 12.36 -5.45 -13.54
N LYS A 400 12.97 -5.13 -14.69
CA LYS A 400 13.80 -3.92 -14.85
C LYS A 400 12.96 -2.65 -14.67
N LYS A 401 11.78 -2.58 -15.29
CA LYS A 401 10.84 -1.45 -15.14
C LYS A 401 10.43 -1.27 -13.68
N ARG A 402 10.13 -2.37 -12.97
CA ARG A 402 9.83 -2.35 -11.53
C ARG A 402 10.99 -1.81 -10.69
N ASN A 403 12.23 -2.21 -10.98
CA ASN A 403 13.40 -1.73 -10.24
C ASN A 403 13.59 -0.22 -10.40
N ILE A 404 13.35 0.31 -11.61
CA ILE A 404 13.39 1.75 -11.89
C ILE A 404 12.25 2.47 -11.16
N GLU A 405 11.04 1.92 -11.20
CA GLU A 405 9.86 2.49 -10.52
C GLU A 405 10.04 2.52 -9.00
N LEU A 406 10.63 1.47 -8.43
CA LEU A 406 10.96 1.38 -7.01
C LEU A 406 11.97 2.47 -6.60
N ALA A 407 13.05 2.64 -7.39
CA ALA A 407 14.04 3.69 -7.16
C ALA A 407 13.41 5.09 -7.26
N LYS A 408 12.58 5.32 -8.28
CA LYS A 408 11.83 6.57 -8.47
C LYS A 408 10.90 6.85 -7.29
N SER A 409 10.13 5.86 -6.85
CA SER A 409 9.20 5.97 -5.73
C SER A 409 9.91 6.32 -4.42
N ALA A 410 11.08 5.73 -4.17
CA ALA A 410 11.91 6.06 -3.01
C ALA A 410 12.43 7.51 -3.04
N ILE A 411 12.88 7.98 -4.21
CA ILE A 411 13.36 9.37 -4.40
C ILE A 411 12.21 10.37 -4.27
N ASP A 412 11.05 10.05 -4.85
CA ASP A 412 9.85 10.87 -4.75
C ASP A 412 9.32 10.94 -3.32
N TYR A 413 9.41 9.84 -2.56
CA TYR A 413 9.17 9.82 -1.13
C TYR A 413 10.13 10.77 -0.38
N LEU A 414 11.45 10.64 -0.56
CA LEU A 414 12.47 11.52 0.04
C LEU A 414 12.35 13.00 -0.35
N THR A 415 11.76 13.34 -1.50
CA THR A 415 11.61 14.73 -1.97
C THR A 415 10.45 15.45 -1.32
N HIS A 416 9.25 14.85 -1.29
CA HIS A 416 8.07 15.60 -0.85
C HIS A 416 7.31 15.02 0.36
N ASN A 417 7.54 13.76 0.78
CA ASN A 417 6.67 13.09 1.76
C ASN A 417 7.40 12.48 2.96
N ALA A 418 8.71 12.25 2.87
CA ALA A 418 9.47 11.79 4.02
C ALA A 418 9.46 12.88 5.10
N ASP A 419 9.03 12.51 6.31
CA ASP A 419 9.23 13.35 7.49
C ASP A 419 10.73 13.50 7.74
N HIS A 420 11.10 14.48 8.58
CA HIS A 420 12.51 14.79 8.90
C HIS A 420 13.27 13.62 9.58
N ALA A 421 12.58 12.50 9.83
CA ALA A 421 13.02 11.33 10.56
C ALA A 421 13.60 10.19 9.68
N VAL A 422 13.54 10.28 8.34
CA VAL A 422 13.94 9.17 7.45
C VAL A 422 15.31 9.37 6.80
N ARG A 423 16.11 8.31 6.73
CA ARG A 423 17.29 8.20 5.87
C ARG A 423 17.19 6.97 4.96
N VAL A 424 17.63 7.09 3.71
CA VAL A 424 17.53 6.02 2.71
C VAL A 424 18.92 5.66 2.19
N GLY A 425 19.34 4.41 2.37
CA GLY A 425 20.54 3.85 1.75
C GLY A 425 20.19 3.02 0.52
N PHE A 426 21.12 2.92 -0.43
CA PHE A 426 20.97 2.03 -1.58
C PHE A 426 21.96 0.89 -1.53
N LEU A 427 21.47 -0.31 -1.84
CA LEU A 427 22.24 -1.55 -1.94
C LEU A 427 21.93 -2.20 -3.29
N LEU A 428 22.94 -2.73 -3.95
CA LEU A 428 22.75 -3.44 -5.21
C LEU A 428 22.80 -4.96 -5.03
N ASN A 429 21.87 -5.62 -5.70
CA ASN A 429 21.76 -7.07 -5.82
C ASN A 429 21.77 -7.45 -7.31
N PRO A 430 22.94 -7.42 -7.98
CA PRO A 430 23.02 -7.72 -9.41
C PRO A 430 22.64 -9.19 -9.71
N SER A 431 22.00 -9.43 -10.85
CA SER A 431 21.59 -10.77 -11.30
C SER A 431 22.74 -11.61 -11.85
N SER A 432 23.74 -10.96 -12.45
CA SER A 432 24.97 -11.57 -12.95
C SER A 432 26.17 -11.04 -12.17
N ARG A 433 27.24 -11.84 -12.08
CA ARG A 433 28.50 -11.40 -11.46
C ARG A 433 29.01 -10.23 -12.31
N ALA A 434 29.17 -9.06 -11.69
CA ALA A 434 29.67 -7.87 -12.37
C ALA A 434 30.96 -8.23 -13.12
N LYS A 435 30.99 -8.01 -14.45
CA LYS A 435 32.21 -8.19 -15.26
C LYS A 435 33.28 -7.28 -14.66
N SER A 436 34.50 -7.80 -14.49
CA SER A 436 35.63 -7.10 -13.85
C SER A 436 36.16 -5.89 -14.64
N GLU A 437 35.63 -5.66 -15.84
CA GLU A 437 36.10 -4.61 -16.74
C GLU A 437 35.56 -3.22 -16.33
N PRO A 438 36.35 -2.15 -16.55
CA PRO A 438 35.96 -0.78 -16.29
C PRO A 438 34.96 -0.32 -17.36
N ALA A 439 33.69 -0.17 -16.98
CA ALA A 439 32.65 0.25 -17.90
C ALA A 439 32.85 1.72 -18.32
N SER A 440 33.08 1.93 -19.62
CA SER A 440 32.87 3.23 -20.25
C SER A 440 31.39 3.66 -20.15
N TRP A 441 31.06 4.94 -20.38
CA TRP A 441 29.69 5.49 -20.27
C TRP A 441 28.63 4.78 -21.16
N SER A 442 29.07 3.87 -22.03
CA SER A 442 28.27 3.10 -22.98
C SER A 442 28.23 1.59 -22.70
N GLU A 443 28.89 1.10 -21.65
CA GLU A 443 28.98 -0.33 -21.35
C GLU A 443 27.92 -0.81 -20.34
N ALA A 444 27.54 -2.09 -20.48
CA ALA A 444 26.55 -2.76 -19.65
C ALA A 444 26.90 -2.69 -18.15
N GLY A 445 25.95 -2.21 -17.33
CA GLY A 445 26.07 -2.08 -15.88
C GLY A 445 26.60 -0.71 -15.43
N PHE A 446 26.70 0.27 -16.33
CA PHE A 446 27.13 1.63 -16.00
C PHE A 446 26.21 2.29 -14.97
N LEU A 447 24.89 2.21 -15.18
CA LEU A 447 23.92 2.83 -14.29
C LEU A 447 24.01 2.26 -12.87
N ASP A 448 24.14 0.94 -12.75
CA ASP A 448 24.37 0.22 -11.49
C ASP A 448 25.60 0.79 -10.74
N ARG A 449 26.73 0.95 -11.45
CA ARG A 449 27.95 1.50 -10.85
C ARG A 449 27.83 2.99 -10.51
N VAL A 450 27.09 3.75 -11.30
CA VAL A 450 26.80 5.16 -11.03
C VAL A 450 26.03 5.33 -9.73
N LEU A 451 25.02 4.51 -9.46
CA LEU A 451 24.23 4.63 -8.23
C LEU A 451 25.07 4.35 -6.97
N VAL A 452 26.00 3.39 -7.03
CA VAL A 452 26.95 3.14 -5.94
C VAL A 452 27.99 4.26 -5.82
N SER A 453 28.46 4.79 -6.95
CA SER A 453 29.46 5.85 -6.96
C SER A 453 28.89 7.19 -6.55
N ILE A 454 27.64 7.55 -6.87
CA ILE A 454 26.97 8.78 -6.41
C ILE A 454 26.96 8.89 -4.87
N GLY A 455 26.96 7.74 -4.18
CA GLY A 455 27.12 7.70 -2.72
C GLY A 455 28.57 7.84 -2.23
N ARG A 456 29.56 7.45 -3.05
CA ARG A 456 31.01 7.52 -2.78
C ARG A 456 31.62 8.74 -3.44
N PRO A 457 31.78 9.87 -2.75
CA PRO A 457 32.62 10.90 -3.32
C PRO A 457 34.06 10.34 -3.36
N GLY A 458 34.75 10.50 -4.49
CA GLY A 458 36.05 9.88 -4.71
C GLY A 458 37.04 10.19 -3.59
N VAL A 459 37.69 9.16 -3.06
CA VAL A 459 38.88 9.35 -2.21
C VAL A 459 40.05 9.56 -3.15
N THR A 460 40.22 10.80 -3.61
CA THR A 460 41.44 11.23 -4.30
C THR A 460 42.14 12.23 -3.37
N GLY A 461 43.25 11.80 -2.78
CA GLY A 461 43.99 12.62 -1.81
C GLY A 461 43.43 12.55 -0.39
N SER A 462 44.22 13.03 0.57
CA SER A 462 44.09 12.86 2.02
C SER A 462 42.84 13.49 2.68
N GLU A 463 41.83 13.91 1.92
CA GLU A 463 40.58 14.42 2.46
C GLU A 463 39.37 13.75 1.81
N PRO A 464 38.44 13.18 2.60
CA PRO A 464 37.15 12.78 2.08
C PRO A 464 36.43 14.03 1.58
N LEU A 465 36.11 14.08 0.28
CA LEU A 465 35.23 15.09 -0.33
C LEU A 465 34.06 15.38 0.62
N SER A 466 34.02 16.60 1.16
CA SER A 466 33.09 16.97 2.21
C SER A 466 31.64 16.67 1.80
N ARG A 467 30.92 15.95 2.67
CA ARG A 467 29.50 15.63 2.51
C ARG A 467 28.67 16.88 2.72
N THR A 468 28.66 17.77 1.74
CA THR A 468 27.82 18.96 1.80
C THR A 468 26.37 18.59 1.46
N PRO A 469 25.36 19.26 2.06
CA PRO A 469 23.97 19.11 1.67
C PRO A 469 23.75 19.31 0.16
N PHE A 470 24.59 20.16 -0.43
CA PHE A 470 24.59 20.48 -1.85
C PHE A 470 24.97 19.29 -2.75
N THR A 471 25.98 18.49 -2.38
CA THR A 471 26.33 17.28 -3.14
C THR A 471 25.25 16.20 -3.02
N ILE A 472 24.60 16.07 -1.86
CA ILE A 472 23.47 15.16 -1.64
C ILE A 472 22.24 15.58 -2.47
N MET A 473 21.95 16.88 -2.55
CA MET A 473 20.87 17.40 -3.41
C MET A 473 21.18 17.21 -4.90
N ALA A 474 22.42 17.42 -5.31
CA ALA A 474 22.88 17.20 -6.68
C ALA A 474 22.74 15.73 -7.09
N ALA A 475 23.23 14.81 -6.23
CA ALA A 475 23.09 13.37 -6.36
C ALA A 475 21.62 12.94 -6.54
N LYS A 476 20.73 13.48 -5.70
CA LYS A 476 19.30 13.21 -5.72
C LYS A 476 18.63 13.69 -7.02
N ASN A 477 18.99 14.89 -7.48
CA ASN A 477 18.47 15.45 -8.73
C ASN A 477 18.99 14.70 -9.96
N PHE A 478 20.26 14.28 -9.93
CA PHE A 478 20.85 13.43 -10.96
C PHE A 478 20.11 12.09 -11.05
N LEU A 479 19.92 11.42 -9.91
CA LEU A 479 19.22 10.14 -9.86
C LEU A 479 17.75 10.26 -10.33
N LYS A 480 17.07 11.36 -9.98
CA LYS A 480 15.72 11.66 -10.50
C LYS A 480 15.70 11.81 -12.03
N LYS A 481 16.69 12.49 -12.61
CA LYS A 481 16.83 12.64 -14.07
C LYS A 481 17.13 11.31 -14.75
N VAL A 482 18.05 10.51 -14.20
CA VAL A 482 18.39 9.18 -14.71
C VAL A 482 17.20 8.23 -14.64
N ALA A 483 16.49 8.18 -13.51
CA ALA A 483 15.31 7.36 -13.36
C ALA A 483 14.20 7.76 -14.36
N LYS A 484 14.01 9.07 -14.60
CA LYS A 484 13.05 9.56 -15.61
C LYS A 484 13.41 9.11 -17.03
N LEU A 485 14.69 9.19 -17.39
CA LEU A 485 15.17 8.72 -18.70
C LEU A 485 15.08 7.20 -18.85
N ALA A 486 15.39 6.46 -17.79
CA ALA A 486 15.30 5.00 -17.77
C ALA A 486 13.83 4.54 -17.89
N SER A 487 12.88 5.26 -17.27
CA SER A 487 11.44 5.00 -17.44
C SER A 487 10.96 5.24 -18.88
N SER A 488 11.38 6.35 -19.52
CA SER A 488 11.00 6.60 -20.93
C SER A 488 11.55 5.56 -21.90
N LEU A 489 12.72 5.00 -21.59
CA LEU A 489 13.32 3.94 -22.41
C LEU A 489 12.62 2.59 -22.21
N ALA A 490 12.09 2.33 -21.01
CA ALA A 490 11.29 1.14 -20.73
C ALA A 490 9.86 1.21 -21.32
N GLU A 491 9.39 2.41 -21.71
CA GLU A 491 8.08 2.65 -22.36
C GLU A 491 8.16 2.67 -23.89
N GLY A 492 9.33 2.99 -24.46
CA GLY A 492 9.56 2.94 -25.90
C GLY A 492 9.94 1.55 -26.39
N ASP A 493 9.47 1.18 -27.60
CA ASP A 493 9.85 -0.06 -28.26
C ASP A 493 11.38 -0.15 -28.43
N THR A 494 11.92 -1.35 -28.23
CA THR A 494 13.35 -1.63 -28.05
C THR A 494 14.16 -1.56 -29.34
N ASP A 495 14.17 -0.41 -30.01
CA ASP A 495 15.13 -0.18 -31.08
C ASP A 495 16.52 0.06 -30.48
N ARG A 496 17.56 -0.63 -30.97
CA ARG A 496 18.96 -0.38 -30.60
C ARG A 496 19.39 1.09 -30.75
N LYS A 497 18.65 1.88 -31.55
CA LYS A 497 18.80 3.33 -31.70
C LYS A 497 18.41 4.10 -30.43
N SER A 498 17.34 3.71 -29.72
CA SER A 498 16.90 4.39 -28.49
C SER A 498 17.87 4.15 -27.32
N LEU A 499 18.52 2.99 -27.26
CA LEU A 499 19.59 2.69 -26.29
C LEU A 499 20.88 3.47 -26.58
N ALA A 500 21.23 3.66 -27.86
CA ALA A 500 22.34 4.51 -28.27
C ALA A 500 22.03 6.00 -27.98
N ASP A 501 20.81 6.46 -28.26
CA ASP A 501 20.34 7.81 -27.91
C ASP A 501 20.26 8.03 -26.40
N PHE A 502 19.95 6.99 -25.61
CA PHE A 502 20.00 7.02 -24.16
C PHE A 502 21.44 7.12 -23.63
N ALA A 503 22.37 6.30 -24.14
CA ALA A 503 23.78 6.39 -23.80
C ALA A 503 24.34 7.77 -24.18
N VAL A 504 23.97 8.30 -25.35
CA VAL A 504 24.31 9.66 -25.78
C VAL A 504 23.67 10.71 -24.86
N SER A 505 22.41 10.58 -24.47
CA SER A 505 21.72 11.52 -23.57
C SER A 505 22.32 11.52 -22.16
N VAL A 506 22.69 10.37 -21.63
CA VAL A 506 23.39 10.23 -20.35
C VAL A 506 24.83 10.77 -20.45
N SER A 507 25.50 10.57 -21.59
CA SER A 507 26.81 11.15 -21.91
C SER A 507 26.76 12.67 -22.09
N ILE A 508 25.68 13.21 -22.66
CA ILE A 508 25.43 14.66 -22.79
C ILE A 508 25.12 15.24 -21.42
N LEU A 509 24.33 14.55 -20.60
CA LEU A 509 24.10 14.91 -19.20
C LEU A 509 25.41 14.89 -18.40
N SER A 510 26.36 14.02 -18.70
CA SER A 510 27.66 14.02 -18.04
C SER A 510 28.72 14.90 -18.70
N SER A 511 28.41 15.49 -19.86
CA SER A 511 29.32 16.41 -20.54
C SER A 511 29.37 17.76 -19.81
N ARG A 512 30.59 18.30 -19.73
CA ARG A 512 30.99 19.51 -18.97
C ARG A 512 30.21 20.79 -19.30
N ALA A 513 29.39 20.79 -20.36
CA ALA A 513 28.68 21.95 -20.89
C ALA A 513 27.28 22.17 -20.29
N ASN A 514 26.61 21.14 -19.75
CA ASN A 514 25.22 21.23 -19.27
C ASN A 514 25.03 21.01 -17.75
N PHE A 515 26.07 20.61 -17.02
CA PHE A 515 26.10 20.74 -15.57
C PHE A 515 26.82 22.04 -15.21
N PRO A 516 26.11 23.13 -14.89
CA PRO A 516 26.79 24.30 -14.42
C PRO A 516 27.50 23.92 -13.11
N LYS A 517 28.73 24.44 -12.92
CA LYS A 517 29.48 24.34 -11.64
C LYS A 517 28.63 24.75 -10.42
N SER A 518 27.52 25.45 -10.64
CA SER A 518 26.49 25.81 -9.67
C SER A 518 25.55 24.65 -9.23
N GLN A 519 25.78 23.39 -9.64
CA GLN A 519 25.09 22.20 -9.11
C GLN A 519 26.01 21.22 -8.37
N GLY A 520 27.32 21.50 -8.22
CA GLY A 520 28.17 20.84 -7.21
C GLY A 520 28.61 19.39 -7.41
N LEU A 521 28.24 18.73 -8.51
CA LEU A 521 28.72 17.37 -8.81
C LEU A 521 29.94 17.44 -9.73
N GLU A 522 31.15 17.26 -9.20
CA GLU A 522 32.35 17.08 -10.03
C GLU A 522 32.37 15.65 -10.57
N LEU A 523 32.30 15.49 -11.89
CA LEU A 523 32.16 14.17 -12.54
C LEU A 523 33.49 13.42 -12.73
N ALA A 524 34.63 14.10 -12.65
CA ALA A 524 35.95 13.49 -12.83
C ALA A 524 36.33 12.49 -11.71
N PRO A 525 36.12 12.79 -10.41
CA PRO A 525 36.35 11.83 -9.33
C PRO A 525 35.50 10.55 -9.46
N TYR A 526 34.27 10.65 -9.97
CA TYR A 526 33.40 9.50 -10.14
C TYR A 526 33.89 8.57 -11.26
N GLN A 527 34.45 9.10 -12.35
CA GLN A 527 35.00 8.28 -13.44
C GLN A 527 36.17 7.41 -12.96
N GLU A 528 37.04 7.94 -12.10
CA GLU A 528 38.15 7.19 -11.49
C GLU A 528 37.64 6.12 -10.51
N VAL A 529 36.61 6.42 -9.72
CA VAL A 529 35.97 5.45 -8.81
C VAL A 529 35.28 4.33 -9.57
N LEU A 530 34.63 4.63 -10.71
CA LEU A 530 33.96 3.67 -11.58
C LEU A 530 34.94 2.69 -12.24
N ALA A 531 36.17 3.15 -12.52
CA ALA A 531 37.26 2.36 -13.08
C ALA A 531 38.02 1.52 -12.03
N SER A 532 37.78 1.74 -10.73
CA SER A 532 38.49 1.05 -9.64
C SER A 532 38.08 -0.42 -9.50
N SER A 533 39.08 -1.31 -9.37
CA SER A 533 38.86 -2.74 -9.07
C SER A 533 38.15 -2.96 -7.73
N GLN A 534 38.35 -2.04 -6.78
CA GLN A 534 37.72 -2.07 -5.45
C GLN A 534 36.19 -1.97 -5.49
N LEU A 535 35.62 -1.29 -6.49
CA LEU A 535 34.17 -1.22 -6.68
C LEU A 535 33.60 -2.60 -7.05
N SER A 536 34.29 -3.35 -7.91
CA SER A 536 33.85 -4.66 -8.37
C SER A 536 33.85 -5.71 -7.25
N GLU A 537 34.88 -5.74 -6.41
CA GLU A 537 34.94 -6.61 -5.23
C GLU A 537 33.86 -6.26 -4.21
N PHE A 538 33.57 -4.97 -4.06
CA PHE A 538 32.52 -4.49 -3.18
C PHE A 538 31.13 -4.92 -3.66
N LEU A 539 30.83 -4.79 -4.95
CA LEU A 539 29.58 -5.26 -5.55
C LEU A 539 29.40 -6.78 -5.37
N ALA A 540 30.48 -7.56 -5.49
CA ALA A 540 30.44 -9.00 -5.24
C ALA A 540 30.10 -9.32 -3.77
N LYS A 541 30.68 -8.58 -2.81
CA LYS A 541 30.35 -8.69 -1.38
C LYS A 541 28.90 -8.28 -1.09
N GLN A 542 28.39 -7.23 -1.75
CA GLN A 542 26.98 -6.81 -1.62
C GLN A 542 25.99 -7.86 -2.16
N ALA A 543 26.33 -8.49 -3.29
CA ALA A 543 25.53 -9.60 -3.82
C ALA A 543 25.51 -10.80 -2.87
N GLN A 544 26.66 -11.15 -2.29
CA GLN A 544 26.75 -12.22 -1.29
C GLN A 544 25.97 -11.89 -0.01
N PHE A 545 26.05 -10.63 0.47
CA PHE A 545 25.25 -10.14 1.60
C PHE A 545 23.75 -10.28 1.32
N SER A 546 23.29 -9.86 0.14
CA SER A 546 21.88 -9.93 -0.25
C SER A 546 21.36 -11.37 -0.30
N LYS A 547 22.20 -12.31 -0.75
CA LYS A 547 21.84 -13.73 -0.79
C LYS A 547 21.84 -14.39 0.60
N VAL A 548 22.86 -14.13 1.42
CA VAL A 548 23.05 -14.84 2.70
C VAL A 548 22.21 -14.24 3.82
N GLN A 549 22.26 -12.91 4.00
CA GLN A 549 21.62 -12.22 5.13
C GLN A 549 20.17 -11.85 4.82
N LEU A 550 19.91 -11.30 3.63
CA LEU A 550 18.56 -10.87 3.25
C LEU A 550 17.72 -12.00 2.62
N LYS A 551 18.33 -13.16 2.34
CA LYS A 551 17.70 -14.34 1.71
C LYS A 551 17.01 -14.02 0.39
N LEU A 552 17.59 -13.08 -0.38
CA LEU A 552 17.07 -12.67 -1.69
C LEU A 552 17.68 -13.50 -2.82
N LEU A 553 16.91 -13.70 -3.89
CA LEU A 553 17.43 -14.25 -5.13
C LEU A 553 18.29 -13.21 -5.86
N PRO A 554 19.31 -13.61 -6.66
CA PRO A 554 20.10 -12.68 -7.45
C PRO A 554 19.20 -11.85 -8.39
N GLY A 555 19.35 -10.53 -8.41
CA GLY A 555 18.51 -9.63 -9.21
C GLY A 555 17.15 -9.26 -8.59
N GLN A 556 16.78 -9.89 -7.48
CA GLN A 556 15.54 -9.57 -6.77
C GLN A 556 15.69 -8.27 -5.97
N SER A 557 14.69 -7.39 -6.10
CA SER A 557 14.62 -6.14 -5.34
C SER A 557 13.88 -6.33 -4.00
N ALA A 558 14.25 -5.53 -3.01
CA ALA A 558 13.63 -5.50 -1.70
C ALA A 558 13.77 -4.13 -1.03
N VAL A 559 12.95 -3.86 -0.03
CA VAL A 559 13.05 -2.70 0.84
C VAL A 559 13.28 -3.19 2.27
N VAL A 560 14.26 -2.65 2.98
CA VAL A 560 14.52 -3.01 4.38
C VAL A 560 14.27 -1.79 5.25
N VAL A 561 13.42 -1.89 6.28
CA VAL A 561 13.11 -0.78 7.20
C VAL A 561 13.42 -1.21 8.63
N ASN A 562 14.37 -0.53 9.27
CA ASN A 562 14.88 -0.84 10.63
C ASN A 562 15.21 -2.33 10.90
N GLY A 563 15.55 -3.09 9.87
CA GLY A 563 15.90 -4.51 9.92
C GLY A 563 14.83 -5.43 9.35
N LYS A 564 13.57 -4.99 9.24
CA LYS A 564 12.50 -5.76 8.59
C LYS A 564 12.65 -5.72 7.07
N VAL A 565 12.71 -6.89 6.43
CA VAL A 565 12.91 -7.04 4.99
C VAL A 565 11.56 -7.26 4.28
N TYR A 566 11.26 -6.41 3.31
CA TYR A 566 10.13 -6.49 2.39
C TYR A 566 10.64 -6.89 1.00
N SER A 567 10.57 -8.17 0.65
CA SER A 567 11.02 -8.67 -0.66
C SER A 567 9.95 -8.49 -1.73
N LEU A 568 10.36 -8.11 -2.95
CA LEU A 568 9.48 -7.97 -4.12
C LEU A 568 9.69 -9.18 -5.03
N SER A 569 8.95 -10.24 -4.79
CA SER A 569 9.12 -11.52 -5.49
C SER A 569 8.16 -11.69 -6.67
N LYS A 570 6.96 -11.11 -6.63
CA LYS A 570 5.96 -11.30 -7.69
C LYS A 570 6.06 -10.21 -8.77
N PRO A 571 5.74 -10.53 -10.05
CA PRO A 571 5.93 -9.61 -11.17
C PRO A 571 5.01 -8.38 -11.18
N LEU A 572 3.85 -8.43 -10.51
CA LEU A 572 2.88 -7.34 -10.42
C LEU A 572 3.01 -6.51 -9.12
N GLU A 573 3.97 -6.84 -8.25
CA GLU A 573 4.15 -6.14 -6.98
C GLU A 573 4.89 -4.82 -7.19
N SER A 574 4.24 -3.72 -6.80
CA SER A 574 4.84 -2.39 -6.76
C SER A 574 4.95 -1.92 -5.31
N PHE A 575 6.01 -1.17 -5.00
CA PHE A 575 6.18 -0.51 -3.72
C PHE A 575 6.17 1.00 -3.96
N GLN A 576 5.00 1.60 -3.72
CA GLN A 576 4.73 2.98 -4.04
C GLN A 576 5.14 3.92 -2.91
N ARG A 577 5.02 5.22 -3.18
CA ARG A 577 5.30 6.28 -2.24
C ARG A 577 4.48 6.20 -0.94
N GLN A 578 3.20 5.82 -1.03
CA GLN A 578 2.35 5.65 0.16
C GLN A 578 2.81 4.47 1.02
N ASP A 579 3.38 3.42 0.40
CA ASP A 579 3.88 2.24 1.12
C ASP A 579 5.10 2.58 1.99
N PHE A 580 5.98 3.47 1.51
CA PHE A 580 7.07 4.01 2.33
C PHE A 580 6.55 4.78 3.55
N LYS A 581 5.51 5.61 3.36
CA LYS A 581 4.89 6.35 4.46
C LYS A 581 4.24 5.42 5.48
N LEU A 582 3.60 4.36 5.02
CA LEU A 582 2.99 3.35 5.90
C LEU A 582 4.05 2.58 6.69
N ALA A 583 5.14 2.16 6.04
CA ALA A 583 6.24 1.48 6.71
C ALA A 583 6.92 2.39 7.75
N GLU A 584 7.07 3.68 7.44
CA GLU A 584 7.54 4.68 8.39
C GLU A 584 6.59 4.82 9.59
N SER A 585 5.29 5.04 9.36
CA SER A 585 4.33 5.25 10.45
C SER A 585 4.28 4.05 11.38
N MET A 586 4.26 2.83 10.84
CA MET A 586 4.33 1.60 11.64
C MET A 586 5.62 1.53 12.47
N THR A 587 6.76 1.90 11.88
CA THR A 587 8.05 1.86 12.56
C THR A 587 8.15 2.91 13.68
N LEU A 588 7.54 4.07 13.48
CA LEU A 588 7.49 5.14 14.49
C LEU A 588 6.49 4.81 15.62
N GLU A 589 5.38 4.15 15.30
CA GLU A 589 4.39 3.71 16.28
C GLU A 589 4.91 2.59 17.19
N HIS A 590 5.82 1.75 16.69
CA HIS A 590 6.60 0.89 17.55
C HIS A 590 7.42 1.76 18.52
N SER A 591 6.90 1.91 19.74
CA SER A 591 7.42 2.77 20.82
C SER A 591 8.92 2.56 21.12
N MET A 592 9.49 1.43 20.71
CA MET A 592 10.92 1.15 20.84
C MET A 592 11.78 2.03 19.94
N SER A 593 11.36 2.31 18.70
CA SER A 593 12.19 3.07 17.75
C SER A 593 12.41 4.51 18.21
N SER A 594 11.32 5.16 18.65
CA SER A 594 11.34 6.52 19.20
C SER A 594 12.00 6.57 20.59
N GLY A 595 11.75 5.56 21.44
CA GLY A 595 12.41 5.42 22.73
C GLY A 595 13.94 5.31 22.63
N VAL A 596 14.44 4.44 21.75
CA VAL A 596 15.88 4.27 21.50
C VAL A 596 16.48 5.55 20.92
N ALA A 597 15.82 6.20 19.97
CA ALA A 597 16.29 7.48 19.41
C ALA A 597 16.41 8.57 20.47
N ASN A 598 15.41 8.70 21.36
CA ASN A 598 15.43 9.66 22.47
C ASN A 598 16.55 9.37 23.48
N SER A 599 16.84 8.10 23.76
CA SER A 599 17.95 7.70 24.63
C SER A 599 19.32 7.99 24.00
N LEU A 600 19.49 7.72 22.70
CA LEU A 600 20.72 8.03 21.96
C LEU A 600 20.95 9.54 21.78
N ALA A 601 19.87 10.34 21.72
CA ALA A 601 19.95 11.79 21.69
C ALA A 601 20.61 12.33 22.97
N LYS A 602 20.29 11.73 24.13
CA LYS A 602 20.86 12.11 25.44
C LYS A 602 22.31 11.66 25.63
N MET A 603 22.80 10.68 24.87
CA MET A 603 24.19 10.19 24.97
C MET A 603 25.17 11.09 24.20
N THR A 604 26.34 11.36 24.78
CA THR A 604 27.45 12.08 24.13
C THR A 604 28.51 11.10 23.65
N PHE A 605 28.79 11.06 22.35
CA PHE A 605 29.92 10.28 21.81
C PHE A 605 31.14 11.19 21.67
N GLN A 606 32.31 10.70 22.09
CA GLN A 606 33.60 11.35 21.83
C GLN A 606 34.06 10.97 20.41
N VAL A 607 33.48 11.59 19.39
CA VAL A 607 33.89 11.46 17.99
C VAL A 607 34.24 12.86 17.48
N SER A 608 35.40 13.01 16.84
CA SER A 608 35.86 14.27 16.26
C SER A 608 34.95 14.70 15.10
N GLY A 609 34.25 15.84 15.25
CA GLY A 609 33.32 16.41 14.26
C GLY A 609 31.84 16.21 14.64
N GLN A 610 31.04 17.29 14.61
CA GLN A 610 29.62 17.25 14.99
C GLN A 610 28.79 16.37 14.04
N ASP A 611 29.05 16.40 12.73
CA ASP A 611 28.33 15.59 11.73
C ASP A 611 28.65 14.09 11.85
N ALA A 612 29.92 13.75 12.10
CA ALA A 612 30.38 12.38 12.30
C ALA A 612 29.76 11.73 13.55
N ASN A 613 29.49 12.54 14.59
CA ASN A 613 28.85 12.08 15.82
C ASN A 613 27.38 11.65 15.58
N ILE A 614 26.65 12.41 14.77
CA ILE A 614 25.22 12.15 14.50
C ILE A 614 25.04 10.97 13.54
N GLU A 615 25.90 10.84 12.54
CA GLU A 615 25.89 9.68 11.66
C GLU A 615 26.24 8.38 12.40
N ALA A 616 27.24 8.42 13.29
CA ALA A 616 27.57 7.29 14.15
C ALA A 616 26.39 6.91 15.07
N LYS A 617 25.69 7.91 15.63
CA LYS A 617 24.46 7.69 16.42
C LYS A 617 23.35 7.02 15.61
N ASN A 618 23.13 7.47 14.38
CA ASN A 618 22.14 6.89 13.48
C ASN A 618 22.50 5.44 13.12
N GLU A 619 23.78 5.15 12.89
CA GLU A 619 24.24 3.80 12.59
C GLU A 619 24.05 2.84 13.77
N VAL A 620 24.36 3.29 14.99
CA VAL A 620 24.08 2.53 16.21
C VAL A 620 22.59 2.31 16.41
N HIS A 621 21.76 3.33 16.18
CA HIS A 621 20.30 3.24 16.26
C HIS A 621 19.78 2.11 15.36
N TRP A 622 20.16 2.14 14.08
CA TRP A 622 19.74 1.15 13.10
C TRP A 622 20.17 -0.28 13.47
N GLN A 623 21.44 -0.48 13.85
CA GLN A 623 21.96 -1.81 14.19
C GLN A 623 21.24 -2.39 15.41
N LEU A 624 21.00 -1.56 16.42
CA LEU A 624 20.27 -1.96 17.62
C LEU A 624 18.80 -2.29 17.30
N MET A 625 18.14 -1.48 16.47
CA MET A 625 16.76 -1.75 16.04
C MET A 625 16.64 -3.03 15.22
N SER A 626 17.60 -3.30 14.32
CA SER A 626 17.66 -4.54 13.54
C SER A 626 17.74 -5.77 14.44
N ILE A 627 18.59 -5.74 15.47
CA ILE A 627 18.72 -6.83 16.45
C ILE A 627 17.45 -6.98 17.30
N LEU A 628 16.90 -5.87 17.81
CA LEU A 628 15.71 -5.90 18.66
C LEU A 628 14.49 -6.41 17.92
N GLN A 629 14.26 -5.97 16.68
CA GLN A 629 13.14 -6.46 15.86
C GLN A 629 13.30 -7.95 15.53
N ALA A 630 14.51 -8.40 15.19
CA ALA A 630 14.78 -9.81 14.96
C ALA A 630 14.51 -10.64 16.22
N HIS A 631 14.95 -10.19 17.40
CA HIS A 631 14.72 -10.90 18.66
C HIS A 631 13.23 -10.98 19.02
N GLN A 632 12.48 -9.88 18.87
CA GLN A 632 11.03 -9.88 19.11
C GLN A 632 10.27 -10.87 18.23
N ALA A 633 10.71 -11.04 16.99
CA ALA A 633 10.09 -11.99 16.08
C ALA A 633 10.41 -13.46 16.41
N HIS A 634 11.55 -13.70 17.07
CA HIS A 634 11.98 -15.03 17.50
C HIS A 634 11.58 -15.36 18.94
N ALA A 635 11.15 -14.36 19.73
CA ALA A 635 10.59 -14.59 21.05
C ALA A 635 9.30 -15.42 20.90
N PRO A 636 9.12 -16.52 21.67
CA PRO A 636 7.90 -17.30 21.63
C PRO A 636 6.74 -16.37 22.00
N SER A 637 5.76 -16.26 21.12
CA SER A 637 4.53 -15.55 21.39
C SER A 637 3.87 -16.22 22.60
N LEU A 638 3.90 -15.53 23.76
CA LEU A 638 3.18 -15.89 24.98
C LEU A 638 1.64 -15.98 24.80
N SER A 639 1.14 -15.91 23.57
CA SER A 639 -0.28 -16.01 23.21
C SER A 639 -0.67 -17.35 22.55
N GLU A 640 0.27 -18.21 22.16
CA GLU A 640 -0.10 -19.53 21.61
C GLU A 640 -0.41 -20.59 22.68
N ASP A 641 0.02 -20.36 23.94
CA ASP A 641 -0.28 -21.26 25.07
C ASP A 641 -1.49 -20.84 25.93
N SER A 642 -2.14 -19.71 25.64
CA SER A 642 -3.45 -19.39 26.23
C SER A 642 -4.59 -19.90 25.36
N SER A 643 -4.52 -21.17 24.95
CA SER A 643 -5.73 -21.95 24.78
C SER A 643 -6.33 -22.11 26.18
N VAL A 644 -7.15 -21.15 26.59
CA VAL A 644 -8.08 -21.36 27.71
C VAL A 644 -8.98 -22.50 27.27
N ARG A 645 -8.57 -23.73 27.62
CA ARG A 645 -9.46 -24.88 27.72
C ARG A 645 -10.51 -24.48 28.75
N TYR A 646 -11.65 -23.98 28.27
CA TYR A 646 -12.88 -24.13 29.02
C TYR A 646 -13.17 -25.63 29.08
N HIS A 647 -12.59 -26.31 30.08
CA HIS A 647 -13.15 -27.57 30.53
C HIS A 647 -14.47 -27.24 31.22
N ILE A 648 -15.55 -27.46 30.49
CA ILE A 648 -16.86 -27.64 31.08
C ILE A 648 -16.80 -28.99 31.78
N SER A 649 -16.81 -28.96 33.11
CA SER A 649 -17.24 -30.07 33.97
C SER A 649 -18.35 -29.55 34.86
#